data_AF-A0A0G1AYN0-F1
#
_entry.id   AF-A0A0G1AYN0-F1
#
_cell.length_a   1.000
_cell.length_b   1.000
_cell.length_c   1.000
_cell.angle_alpha   90.00
_cell.angle_beta   90.00
_cell.angle_gamma   90.00
#
_symmetry.space_group_name_H-M   'P 1'
#
loop_
_entity.id
_entity.type
_entity.pdbx_description
1 polymer ?
#
loop_
_entity_poly.entity_id
_entity_poly.type
_entity_poly.pdbx_seq_one_letter_code
_entity_poly.pdbx_strand_id
1 'polypeptide(L)'
;MNFRKTALAVILLPLLFISVSQQSVYASKTPPYTTLTKTPALPNGLNDWYITPVNIILAATDLDSGVGSINYKIDSGNWVTVTKSDTLNLAPNPSFEVAGSGSSINTLYWEAGLQDGQTVYSRNTLNYVFDATSIKINSSGTGWHSINHAVSYSAANPLSNMNAEVWLKTESALGSAYFKMFAVSKDINDNFVYTELGQSTAINGTTTWTKVTEAFVVSVPDAIGVYMEVGLEGAGILYIDGATINNALKSADTSFTVSTDGNHIISYYSVDRSGNIEPTRTESFKIDQSPPTNWRNSNAYRGLIGPSDHHLYVTTMVDDLTSGLSTLTDKFQYHTDRNPEFGTYSDLMQCSSGWEANTWAPLISPPFVPGTTTVTLLTPKTDFCDSNWKICKTVRFYAEDLAGNSSIKDLCINGPWIKLRGGGLAGSRLGINMLSESSDNNTDSVIEAGNNNVSFFTSTEGWVVKNNISVKDSNYLEIMSSARTPVEIFSTLPITDGVYIKNGDFTISTTSLPKDYGTSTFKQIVFVNGNLRFDKEIVLAPSSAVLFVVSGNVEIRKTVSEINCAIHADGTFYTAYDTTEGDQTGTLRLRGVFVADKFIFQRTLQGTDNVEDPSEDFTYEPKYGNLLREYVGINAVRWLSTE
;
A
#
# COMPACT_ATOMS: atom_id res chain seq x y z
N MET A 1 94.86 31.63 27.30
CA MET A 1 93.52 32.24 27.33
C MET A 1 93.22 32.77 25.93
N ASN A 2 92.00 32.50 25.45
CA ASN A 2 91.64 32.32 24.04
C ASN A 2 91.85 33.52 23.09
N PHE A 3 92.38 33.18 21.90
CA PHE A 3 92.30 33.94 20.65
C PHE A 3 90.95 33.72 19.97
N ARG A 4 90.37 34.75 19.35
CA ARG A 4 89.50 34.59 18.17
C ARG A 4 89.80 35.66 17.13
N LYS A 5 90.33 35.20 15.99
CA LYS A 5 90.46 35.90 14.73
C LYS A 5 89.18 35.69 13.91
N THR A 6 88.74 36.75 13.25
CA THR A 6 87.74 36.79 12.16
C THR A 6 88.27 36.09 10.91
N ALA A 7 87.48 35.21 10.31
CA ALA A 7 87.73 34.67 8.97
C ALA A 7 86.42 34.65 8.16
N LEU A 8 86.53 35.20 6.96
CA LEU A 8 85.54 35.35 5.91
C LEU A 8 85.30 33.98 5.25
N ALA A 9 84.06 33.48 5.25
CA ALA A 9 83.70 32.22 4.62
C ALA A 9 83.05 32.48 3.24
N VAL A 10 83.74 32.08 2.19
CA VAL A 10 83.22 31.97 0.82
C VAL A 10 82.42 30.68 0.73
N ILE A 11 81.12 30.77 0.43
CA ILE A 11 80.24 29.62 0.19
C ILE A 11 80.11 29.43 -1.33
N LEU A 12 80.63 28.31 -1.82
CA LEU A 12 80.49 27.83 -3.19
C LEU A 12 79.14 27.10 -3.30
N LEU A 13 78.18 27.64 -4.06
CA LEU A 13 76.89 26.99 -4.35
C LEU A 13 77.04 26.08 -5.58
N PRO A 14 76.67 24.78 -5.54
CA PRO A 14 76.56 23.97 -6.74
C PRO A 14 75.23 24.28 -7.45
N LEU A 15 75.30 24.69 -8.72
CA LEU A 15 74.13 24.78 -9.61
C LEU A 15 73.66 23.36 -9.95
N LEU A 16 72.57 22.94 -9.32
CA LEU A 16 71.81 21.74 -9.70
C LEU A 16 70.86 22.14 -10.84
N PHE A 17 71.15 21.72 -12.07
CA PHE A 17 70.19 21.83 -13.16
C PHE A 17 69.06 20.81 -12.94
N ILE A 18 67.96 21.26 -12.35
CA ILE A 18 66.70 20.50 -12.33
C ILE A 18 66.03 20.74 -13.69
N SER A 19 66.12 19.76 -14.58
CA SER A 19 65.22 19.67 -15.74
C SER A 19 63.82 19.34 -15.23
N VAL A 20 63.03 20.38 -14.94
CA VAL A 20 61.59 20.24 -14.72
C VAL A 20 60.97 19.93 -16.08
N SER A 21 60.53 18.68 -16.31
CA SER A 21 59.54 18.44 -17.35
C SER A 21 58.25 19.11 -16.86
N GLN A 22 57.85 20.19 -17.52
CA GLN A 22 56.50 20.72 -17.32
C GLN A 22 55.54 19.71 -17.97
N GLN A 23 55.06 18.75 -17.19
CA GLN A 23 53.89 17.96 -17.56
C GLN A 23 52.70 18.89 -17.38
N SER A 24 52.19 19.44 -18.47
CA SER A 24 50.97 20.23 -18.48
C SER A 24 49.83 19.39 -17.92
N VAL A 25 49.37 19.72 -16.71
CA VAL A 25 48.15 19.16 -16.12
C VAL A 25 46.98 19.81 -16.86
N TYR A 26 46.47 19.13 -17.87
CA TYR A 26 45.18 19.49 -18.44
C TYR A 26 44.13 19.26 -17.35
N ALA A 27 43.43 20.32 -16.93
CA ALA A 27 42.24 20.17 -16.12
C ALA A 27 41.25 19.30 -16.93
N SER A 28 40.93 18.11 -16.42
CA SER A 28 39.98 17.21 -17.05
C SER A 28 38.65 17.93 -17.25
N LYS A 29 37.99 17.68 -18.38
CA LYS A 29 36.66 18.21 -18.70
C LYS A 29 35.59 17.12 -18.75
N THR A 30 35.97 15.85 -18.59
CA THR A 30 35.07 14.72 -18.76
C THR A 30 34.41 14.46 -17.41
N PRO A 31 33.10 14.68 -17.25
CA PRO A 31 32.41 14.29 -16.02
C PRO A 31 32.35 12.77 -15.89
N PRO A 32 32.12 12.22 -14.69
CA PRO A 32 31.97 10.78 -14.54
C PRO A 32 30.69 10.26 -15.20
N TYR A 33 30.55 8.94 -15.25
CA TYR A 33 29.37 8.24 -15.75
C TYR A 33 28.84 7.26 -14.70
N THR A 34 27.59 7.45 -14.26
CA THR A 34 26.93 6.55 -13.29
C THR A 34 25.93 5.60 -13.94
N THR A 35 25.99 4.33 -13.56
CA THR A 35 25.00 3.28 -13.85
C THR A 35 24.19 2.91 -12.60
N LEU A 36 22.92 2.53 -12.78
CA LEU A 36 22.02 2.04 -11.73
C LEU A 36 21.67 0.57 -11.99
N THR A 37 21.76 -0.27 -10.97
CA THR A 37 21.23 -1.65 -10.99
C THR A 37 20.22 -1.86 -9.85
N LYS A 38 19.22 -2.71 -10.11
CA LYS A 38 18.11 -3.03 -9.19
C LYS A 38 18.16 -4.50 -8.80
N THR A 39 17.83 -4.79 -7.55
CA THR A 39 17.58 -6.15 -7.06
C THR A 39 16.27 -6.15 -6.26
N PRO A 40 15.20 -6.81 -6.74
CA PRO A 40 15.13 -7.61 -7.97
C PRO A 40 15.31 -6.79 -9.26
N ALA A 41 15.90 -7.41 -10.30
CA ALA A 41 16.19 -6.72 -11.56
C ALA A 41 14.92 -6.34 -12.34
N LEU A 42 13.88 -7.16 -12.21
CA LEU A 42 12.55 -6.95 -12.79
C LEU A 42 11.49 -6.97 -11.68
N PRO A 43 10.34 -6.30 -11.88
CA PRO A 43 9.20 -6.41 -10.98
C PRO A 43 8.83 -7.87 -10.70
N ASN A 44 8.56 -8.18 -9.43
CA ASN A 44 8.21 -9.53 -8.95
C ASN A 44 6.74 -9.70 -8.54
N GLY A 45 5.91 -8.67 -8.78
CA GLY A 45 4.45 -8.71 -8.73
C GLY A 45 3.82 -8.62 -10.12
N LEU A 46 2.50 -8.45 -10.14
CA LEU A 46 1.72 -8.25 -11.37
C LEU A 46 1.81 -6.80 -11.87
N ASN A 47 1.46 -6.58 -13.13
CA ASN A 47 1.34 -5.25 -13.76
C ASN A 47 2.55 -4.32 -13.52
N ASP A 48 3.77 -4.84 -13.60
CA ASP A 48 5.03 -4.10 -13.37
C ASP A 48 5.24 -3.56 -11.95
N TRP A 49 4.56 -4.12 -10.95
CA TRP A 49 4.78 -3.79 -9.53
C TRP A 49 5.86 -4.67 -8.88
N TYR A 50 6.63 -4.07 -7.99
CA TYR A 50 7.44 -4.82 -7.03
C TYR A 50 6.61 -5.08 -5.77
N ILE A 51 6.57 -6.32 -5.30
CA ILE A 51 5.91 -6.73 -4.04
C ILE A 51 6.93 -6.96 -2.91
N THR A 52 8.16 -6.51 -3.12
CA THR A 52 9.26 -6.55 -2.14
C THR A 52 10.10 -5.29 -2.27
N PRO A 53 10.86 -4.92 -1.22
CA PRO A 53 11.80 -3.80 -1.31
C PRO A 53 12.79 -3.95 -2.47
N VAL A 54 13.15 -2.83 -3.09
CA VAL A 54 14.10 -2.77 -4.20
C VAL A 54 15.43 -2.24 -3.69
N ASN A 55 16.48 -3.06 -3.77
CA ASN A 55 17.85 -2.64 -3.51
C ASN A 55 18.43 -1.99 -4.76
N ILE A 56 19.00 -0.81 -4.59
CA ILE A 56 19.63 -0.02 -5.65
C ILE A 56 21.13 -0.01 -5.43
N ILE A 57 21.91 -0.22 -6.50
CA ILE A 57 23.35 0.04 -6.53
C ILE A 57 23.61 1.08 -7.61
N LEU A 58 24.27 2.17 -7.24
CA LEU A 58 24.80 3.17 -8.16
C LEU A 58 26.31 2.95 -8.27
N ALA A 59 26.82 2.75 -9.48
CA ALA A 59 28.26 2.62 -9.74
C ALA A 59 28.70 3.68 -10.75
N ALA A 60 29.66 4.51 -10.37
CA ALA A 60 30.20 5.61 -11.15
C ALA A 60 31.61 5.29 -11.65
N THR A 61 31.93 5.72 -12.87
CA THR A 61 33.26 5.60 -13.46
C THR A 61 33.69 6.98 -13.93
N ASP A 62 34.90 7.42 -13.55
CA ASP A 62 35.52 8.64 -14.06
C ASP A 62 36.83 8.29 -14.76
N LEU A 63 37.07 8.89 -15.91
CA LEU A 63 38.22 8.53 -16.74
C LEU A 63 39.50 9.27 -16.37
N ASP A 64 39.46 10.43 -15.72
CA ASP A 64 40.67 11.25 -15.55
C ASP A 64 40.99 11.54 -14.08
N SER A 65 40.09 12.24 -13.39
CA SER A 65 40.36 12.78 -12.05
C SER A 65 39.87 11.87 -10.92
N GLY A 66 39.13 10.83 -11.27
CA GLY A 66 38.46 9.94 -10.34
C GLY A 66 37.14 10.52 -9.84
N VAL A 67 36.21 9.64 -9.48
CA VAL A 67 34.94 10.02 -8.84
C VAL A 67 35.20 10.69 -7.48
N GLY A 68 34.72 11.91 -7.30
CA GLY A 68 34.75 12.65 -6.03
C GLY A 68 33.52 12.38 -5.17
N SER A 69 32.33 12.27 -5.77
CA SER A 69 31.09 11.91 -5.07
C SER A 69 30.04 11.29 -5.98
N ILE A 70 29.17 10.46 -5.40
CA ILE A 70 27.89 10.05 -5.99
C ILE A 70 26.78 10.75 -5.22
N ASN A 71 25.86 11.38 -5.94
CA ASN A 71 24.73 12.12 -5.41
C ASN A 71 23.46 11.44 -5.88
N TYR A 72 22.54 11.15 -4.96
CA TYR A 72 21.24 10.60 -5.31
C TYR A 72 20.13 11.19 -4.44
N LYS A 73 18.90 11.15 -4.93
CA LYS A 73 17.71 11.39 -4.13
C LYS A 73 16.59 10.45 -4.56
N ILE A 74 15.71 10.17 -3.61
CA ILE A 74 14.50 9.39 -3.80
C ILE A 74 13.33 10.38 -3.83
N ASP A 75 12.55 10.35 -4.90
CA ASP A 75 11.37 11.18 -5.11
C ASP A 75 11.66 12.69 -4.96
N SER A 76 10.85 13.38 -4.14
CA SER A 76 11.02 14.79 -3.79
C SER A 76 11.94 15.01 -2.59
N GLY A 77 12.63 13.96 -2.12
CA GLY A 77 13.55 14.02 -0.99
C GLY A 77 14.81 14.86 -1.27
N ASN A 78 15.61 15.05 -0.22
CA ASN A 78 16.88 15.76 -0.31
C ASN A 78 17.96 14.93 -1.02
N TRP A 79 18.89 15.62 -1.67
CA TRP A 79 20.09 15.00 -2.21
C TRP A 79 20.97 14.43 -1.08
N VAL A 80 21.35 13.18 -1.22
CA VAL A 80 22.33 12.48 -0.41
C VAL A 80 23.64 12.44 -1.18
N THR A 81 24.70 12.99 -0.60
CA THR A 81 26.06 12.98 -1.18
C THR A 81 26.92 11.93 -0.51
N VAL A 82 27.41 10.98 -1.30
CA VAL A 82 28.34 9.94 -0.87
C VAL A 82 29.72 10.26 -1.44
N THR A 83 30.63 10.75 -0.61
CA THR A 83 31.99 11.12 -1.01
C THR A 83 32.85 9.88 -1.26
N LYS A 84 33.71 9.95 -2.27
CA LYS A 84 34.61 8.87 -2.67
C LYS A 84 36.08 9.29 -2.58
N SER A 85 36.89 8.42 -1.98
CA SER A 85 38.34 8.57 -1.89
C SER A 85 39.06 7.53 -2.74
N ASP A 86 40.23 7.91 -3.26
CA ASP A 86 41.13 7.14 -4.12
C ASP A 86 40.58 6.28 -5.29
N THR A 87 39.66 6.82 -6.10
CA THR A 87 39.10 6.21 -7.33
C THR A 87 39.81 6.65 -8.62
N LEU A 88 41.10 7.01 -8.54
CA LEU A 88 41.84 7.54 -9.69
C LEU A 88 41.97 6.47 -10.78
N ASN A 89 41.68 6.84 -12.03
CA ASN A 89 41.98 6.00 -13.17
C ASN A 89 43.46 6.08 -13.52
N LEU A 90 44.12 4.93 -13.62
CA LEU A 90 45.53 4.84 -13.95
C LEU A 90 45.78 4.60 -15.44
N ALA A 91 44.75 4.31 -16.23
CA ALA A 91 44.89 4.10 -17.67
C ALA A 91 45.26 5.44 -18.36
N PRO A 92 46.31 5.48 -19.20
CA PRO A 92 46.69 6.69 -19.90
C PRO A 92 45.74 6.99 -21.06
N ASN A 93 45.46 8.28 -21.33
CA ASN A 93 44.58 8.73 -22.43
C ASN A 93 43.30 7.86 -22.60
N PRO A 94 42.51 7.71 -21.53
CA PRO A 94 41.53 6.62 -21.41
C PRO A 94 40.31 6.72 -22.33
N SER A 95 39.94 7.93 -22.77
CA SER A 95 38.94 8.17 -23.83
C SER A 95 39.59 8.52 -25.18
N PHE A 96 40.90 8.34 -25.33
CA PHE A 96 41.60 8.49 -26.62
C PHE A 96 41.49 9.89 -27.27
N GLU A 97 41.29 10.94 -26.47
CA GLU A 97 41.08 12.31 -26.96
C GLU A 97 42.37 12.99 -27.41
N VAL A 98 43.51 12.56 -26.90
CA VAL A 98 44.81 13.15 -27.23
C VAL A 98 45.47 12.39 -28.38
N ALA A 99 45.65 13.07 -29.51
CA ALA A 99 46.42 12.53 -30.64
C ALA A 99 47.92 12.44 -30.31
N GLY A 100 48.62 11.50 -30.94
CA GLY A 100 50.05 11.30 -30.75
C GLY A 100 50.75 10.97 -32.07
N SER A 101 51.40 11.95 -32.69
CA SER A 101 52.00 11.80 -34.04
C SER A 101 53.14 10.77 -34.14
N GLY A 102 53.65 10.27 -33.01
CA GLY A 102 54.64 9.18 -32.94
C GLY A 102 54.07 7.80 -32.63
N SER A 103 52.77 7.70 -32.34
CA SER A 103 52.09 6.43 -32.09
C SER A 103 51.68 5.77 -33.40
N SER A 104 51.77 4.44 -33.44
CA SER A 104 51.32 3.57 -34.53
C SER A 104 49.84 3.75 -34.93
N ILE A 105 49.03 4.36 -34.06
CA ILE A 105 47.60 4.60 -34.27
C ILE A 105 47.21 6.09 -34.12
N ASN A 106 48.21 6.99 -34.13
CA ASN A 106 48.06 8.43 -33.93
C ASN A 106 47.34 8.80 -32.61
N THR A 107 47.52 8.00 -31.55
CA THR A 107 46.87 8.22 -30.25
C THR A 107 47.93 8.19 -29.14
N LEU A 108 47.98 9.22 -28.31
CA LEU A 108 49.03 9.35 -27.30
C LEU A 108 48.98 8.15 -26.33
N TYR A 109 50.14 7.55 -26.06
CA TYR A 109 50.37 6.41 -25.15
C TYR A 109 49.86 5.02 -25.59
N TRP A 110 49.07 4.95 -26.65
CA TRP A 110 48.52 3.70 -27.15
C TRP A 110 49.15 3.30 -28.49
N GLU A 111 49.43 2.01 -28.63
CA GLU A 111 50.10 1.42 -29.80
C GLU A 111 49.32 0.20 -30.30
N ALA A 112 49.39 -0.10 -31.59
CA ALA A 112 48.89 -1.34 -32.16
C ALA A 112 49.73 -2.53 -31.68
N GLY A 113 49.08 -3.61 -31.22
CA GLY A 113 49.75 -4.85 -30.82
C GLY A 113 50.33 -5.63 -32.01
N LEU A 114 49.68 -5.52 -33.18
CA LEU A 114 50.16 -6.10 -34.43
C LEU A 114 49.88 -5.16 -35.61
N GLN A 115 50.92 -4.78 -36.34
CA GLN A 115 50.79 -4.06 -37.61
C GLN A 115 51.02 -5.02 -38.78
N ASP A 116 49.94 -5.38 -39.47
CA ASP A 116 49.97 -6.19 -40.68
C ASP A 116 49.07 -5.59 -41.77
N GLY A 117 49.05 -6.21 -42.96
CA GLY A 117 48.20 -5.76 -44.06
C GLY A 117 46.71 -6.10 -43.92
N GLN A 118 46.30 -6.70 -42.81
CA GLN A 118 44.93 -7.20 -42.60
C GLN A 118 44.08 -6.28 -41.72
N THR A 119 44.70 -5.31 -41.04
CA THR A 119 44.00 -4.47 -40.08
C THR A 119 44.34 -3.00 -40.22
N VAL A 120 43.31 -2.16 -40.12
CA VAL A 120 43.44 -0.71 -40.04
C VAL A 120 43.03 -0.24 -38.66
N TYR A 121 43.95 0.44 -37.97
CA TYR A 121 43.71 1.10 -36.70
C TYR A 121 43.54 2.60 -36.94
N SER A 122 42.51 3.21 -36.34
CA SER A 122 42.24 4.63 -36.55
C SER A 122 41.50 5.25 -35.36
N ARG A 123 41.72 6.54 -35.13
CA ARG A 123 40.83 7.34 -34.27
C ARG A 123 39.50 7.56 -34.98
N ASN A 124 38.42 7.51 -34.23
CA ASN A 124 37.06 7.57 -34.74
C ASN A 124 36.25 8.61 -33.96
N THR A 125 35.59 9.52 -34.67
CA THR A 125 34.81 10.63 -34.10
C THR A 125 33.31 10.50 -34.33
N LEU A 126 32.84 9.33 -34.80
CA LEU A 126 31.43 9.08 -35.14
C LEU A 126 30.73 8.13 -34.16
N ASN A 127 31.49 7.28 -33.47
CA ASN A 127 30.98 6.30 -32.52
C ASN A 127 31.86 6.37 -31.28
N TYR A 128 31.40 7.00 -30.21
CA TYR A 128 32.13 7.13 -28.93
C TYR A 128 31.12 7.07 -27.78
N VAL A 129 31.62 6.76 -26.58
CA VAL A 129 30.87 6.80 -25.31
C VAL A 129 31.20 8.09 -24.56
N PHE A 130 32.46 8.51 -24.62
CA PHE A 130 32.98 9.66 -23.88
C PHE A 130 33.49 10.76 -24.83
N ASP A 131 33.37 12.01 -24.38
CA ASP A 131 33.77 13.25 -25.07
C ASP A 131 33.56 13.27 -26.59
N ALA A 132 34.59 12.98 -27.41
CA ALA A 132 34.55 13.17 -28.86
C ALA A 132 35.23 12.07 -29.70
N THR A 133 36.03 11.18 -29.11
CA THR A 133 36.85 10.22 -29.85
C THR A 133 36.78 8.82 -29.25
N SER A 134 36.93 7.81 -30.11
CA SER A 134 37.19 6.42 -29.74
C SER A 134 38.25 5.83 -30.66
N ILE A 135 38.67 4.58 -30.43
CA ILE A 135 39.49 3.83 -31.39
C ILE A 135 38.63 2.87 -32.19
N LYS A 136 38.89 2.81 -33.50
CA LYS A 136 38.33 1.84 -34.43
C LYS A 136 39.43 0.90 -34.92
N ILE A 137 39.23 -0.39 -34.67
CA ILE A 137 39.98 -1.50 -35.28
C ILE A 137 39.08 -2.07 -36.38
N ASN A 138 39.57 -2.11 -37.62
CA ASN A 138 38.89 -2.74 -38.75
C ASN A 138 39.77 -3.86 -39.30
N SER A 139 39.45 -5.10 -38.94
CA SER A 139 40.24 -6.29 -39.29
C SER A 139 39.54 -7.14 -40.35
N SER A 140 40.30 -7.60 -41.35
CA SER A 140 39.90 -8.65 -42.29
C SER A 140 40.55 -10.00 -41.98
N GLY A 141 41.41 -10.08 -40.96
CA GLY A 141 42.17 -11.29 -40.60
C GLY A 141 41.44 -12.17 -39.58
N THR A 142 41.97 -13.38 -39.35
CA THR A 142 41.43 -14.32 -38.35
C THR A 142 42.20 -14.30 -37.01
N GLY A 143 43.24 -13.46 -36.90
CA GLY A 143 44.12 -13.38 -35.73
C GLY A 143 43.65 -12.36 -34.68
N TRP A 144 44.45 -12.21 -33.62
CA TRP A 144 44.28 -11.19 -32.59
C TRP A 144 44.83 -9.84 -33.07
N HIS A 145 43.97 -8.85 -33.17
CA HIS A 145 44.32 -7.48 -33.53
C HIS A 145 43.91 -6.54 -32.41
N SER A 146 44.91 -5.89 -31.80
CA SER A 146 44.75 -5.17 -30.54
C SER A 146 45.44 -3.82 -30.52
N ILE A 147 45.10 -3.02 -29.52
CA ILE A 147 45.85 -1.86 -29.08
C ILE A 147 46.28 -2.08 -27.62
N ASN A 148 47.40 -1.52 -27.21
CA ASN A 148 47.90 -1.59 -25.85
C ASN A 148 48.65 -0.32 -25.46
N HIS A 149 48.93 -0.15 -24.17
CA HIS A 149 49.75 0.94 -23.65
C HIS A 149 50.99 0.43 -22.88
N ALA A 150 51.60 -0.68 -23.32
CA ALA A 150 52.68 -1.35 -22.59
C ALA A 150 53.88 -0.43 -22.30
N VAL A 151 54.19 0.49 -23.22
CA VAL A 151 55.30 1.47 -23.07
C VAL A 151 54.97 2.54 -22.01
N SER A 152 53.69 2.87 -21.84
CA SER A 152 53.18 3.85 -20.87
C SER A 152 52.30 3.13 -19.84
N TYR A 153 52.85 2.08 -19.24
CA TYR A 153 52.14 1.26 -18.28
C TYR A 153 51.68 2.05 -17.05
N SER A 154 50.59 1.60 -16.44
CA SER A 154 50.02 2.15 -15.21
C SER A 154 50.81 1.65 -14.00
N ALA A 155 51.27 2.55 -13.12
CA ALA A 155 52.00 2.14 -11.92
C ALA A 155 51.12 1.30 -10.98
N ALA A 156 51.64 0.16 -10.54
CA ALA A 156 50.92 -0.78 -9.69
C ALA A 156 51.91 -1.57 -8.82
N ASN A 157 51.53 -1.82 -7.57
CA ASN A 157 52.37 -2.58 -6.65
C ASN A 157 52.10 -4.10 -6.78
N PRO A 158 53.10 -4.95 -6.56
CA PRO A 158 52.92 -6.40 -6.45
C PRO A 158 51.82 -6.77 -5.45
N LEU A 159 51.08 -7.83 -5.76
CA LEU A 159 49.98 -8.39 -4.96
C LEU A 159 48.78 -7.44 -4.76
N SER A 160 48.72 -6.32 -5.48
CA SER A 160 47.55 -5.43 -5.44
C SER A 160 46.36 -6.07 -6.14
N ASN A 161 45.19 -6.00 -5.50
CA ASN A 161 43.92 -6.29 -6.15
C ASN A 161 43.52 -5.08 -7.00
N MET A 162 43.29 -5.30 -8.28
CA MET A 162 42.97 -4.24 -9.24
C MET A 162 41.74 -4.62 -10.06
N ASN A 163 41.10 -3.60 -10.61
CA ASN A 163 39.96 -3.74 -11.51
C ASN A 163 40.25 -2.94 -12.77
N ALA A 164 39.92 -3.51 -13.92
CA ALA A 164 40.02 -2.85 -15.21
C ALA A 164 38.68 -2.91 -15.94
N GLU A 165 38.34 -1.86 -16.67
CA GLU A 165 37.11 -1.79 -17.47
C GLU A 165 37.37 -1.10 -18.80
N VAL A 166 36.63 -1.47 -19.85
CA VAL A 166 36.64 -0.77 -21.13
C VAL A 166 35.27 -0.89 -21.79
N TRP A 167 34.85 0.13 -22.53
CA TRP A 167 33.65 0.09 -23.34
C TRP A 167 33.99 -0.40 -24.73
N LEU A 168 33.24 -1.41 -25.19
CA LEU A 168 33.42 -2.03 -26.49
C LEU A 168 32.10 -2.01 -27.27
N LYS A 169 32.19 -1.80 -28.58
CA LYS A 169 31.08 -1.95 -29.53
C LYS A 169 31.62 -2.63 -30.78
N THR A 170 30.89 -3.60 -31.31
CA THR A 170 31.30 -4.31 -32.52
C THR A 170 30.37 -3.97 -33.69
N GLU A 171 30.87 -4.14 -34.91
CA GLU A 171 30.10 -4.02 -36.14
C GLU A 171 30.58 -5.09 -37.13
N SER A 172 29.65 -5.94 -37.58
CA SER A 172 29.96 -7.08 -38.45
C SER A 172 31.09 -7.99 -37.94
N ALA A 173 31.27 -8.09 -36.63
CA ALA A 173 32.28 -8.95 -36.01
C ALA A 173 31.89 -10.42 -36.15
N LEU A 174 32.79 -11.21 -36.74
CA LEU A 174 32.70 -12.66 -36.88
C LEU A 174 33.41 -13.41 -35.75
N GLY A 175 34.06 -12.70 -34.85
CA GLY A 175 34.76 -13.26 -33.70
C GLY A 175 34.54 -12.44 -32.43
N SER A 176 35.51 -12.49 -31.52
CA SER A 176 35.34 -12.11 -30.12
C SER A 176 36.16 -10.89 -29.74
N ALA A 177 35.53 -9.89 -29.11
CA ALA A 177 36.22 -8.72 -28.59
C ALA A 177 36.35 -8.80 -27.07
N TYR A 178 37.54 -8.51 -26.55
CA TYR A 178 37.85 -8.55 -25.11
C TYR A 178 39.14 -7.76 -24.82
N PHE A 179 39.54 -7.70 -23.55
CA PHE A 179 40.86 -7.20 -23.17
C PHE A 179 41.60 -8.17 -22.25
N LYS A 180 42.92 -8.03 -22.24
CA LYS A 180 43.86 -8.74 -21.38
C LYS A 180 44.60 -7.74 -20.51
N MET A 181 44.93 -8.16 -19.29
CA MET A 181 45.78 -7.41 -18.37
C MET A 181 47.14 -8.08 -18.26
N PHE A 182 48.20 -7.29 -18.25
CA PHE A 182 49.57 -7.77 -18.09
C PHE A 182 50.28 -7.02 -16.97
N ALA A 183 51.09 -7.73 -16.17
CA ALA A 183 52.08 -7.14 -15.29
C ALA A 183 53.33 -6.77 -16.10
N VAL A 184 53.90 -5.64 -15.75
CA VAL A 184 55.21 -5.17 -16.21
C VAL A 184 56.21 -5.38 -15.11
N SER A 185 57.27 -6.13 -15.38
CA SER A 185 58.46 -6.26 -14.53
C SER A 185 59.71 -6.10 -15.37
N LYS A 186 60.88 -6.21 -14.73
CA LYS A 186 62.17 -6.22 -15.42
C LYS A 186 62.97 -7.47 -15.08
N ASP A 187 63.68 -8.01 -16.07
CA ASP A 187 64.64 -9.10 -15.85
C ASP A 187 65.95 -8.57 -15.22
N ILE A 188 66.88 -9.49 -14.94
CA ILE A 188 68.19 -9.17 -14.36
C ILE A 188 69.05 -8.23 -15.24
N ASN A 189 68.72 -8.10 -16.53
CA ASN A 189 69.43 -7.24 -17.48
C ASN A 189 68.66 -5.93 -17.76
N ASP A 190 67.67 -5.60 -16.93
CA ASP A 190 66.81 -4.41 -17.05
C ASP A 190 65.88 -4.43 -18.30
N ASN A 191 65.69 -5.58 -18.94
CA ASN A 191 64.72 -5.73 -20.03
C ASN A 191 63.30 -5.87 -19.47
N PHE A 192 62.33 -5.26 -20.14
CA PHE A 192 60.92 -5.43 -19.77
C PHE A 192 60.44 -6.86 -19.99
N VAL A 193 59.72 -7.39 -19.00
CA VAL A 193 59.03 -8.68 -19.04
C VAL A 193 57.55 -8.42 -18.81
N TYR A 194 56.72 -9.02 -19.67
CA TYR A 194 55.26 -8.90 -19.62
C TYR A 194 54.65 -10.24 -19.28
N THR A 195 53.82 -10.29 -18.24
CA THR A 195 53.16 -11.52 -17.77
C THR A 195 51.65 -11.30 -17.73
N GLU A 196 50.89 -12.14 -18.44
CA GLU A 196 49.42 -12.05 -18.44
C GLU A 196 48.86 -12.33 -17.04
N LEU A 197 47.97 -11.46 -16.56
CA LEU A 197 47.34 -11.51 -15.25
C LEU A 197 45.90 -12.00 -15.31
N GLY A 198 45.22 -11.79 -16.44
CA GLY A 198 43.81 -12.13 -16.62
C GLY A 198 43.25 -11.58 -17.93
N GLN A 199 42.04 -12.01 -18.24
CA GLN A 199 41.30 -11.64 -19.45
C GLN A 199 39.84 -11.41 -19.10
N SER A 200 39.26 -10.32 -19.61
CA SER A 200 37.84 -10.06 -19.46
C SER A 200 36.98 -11.13 -20.15
N THR A 201 35.70 -11.17 -19.78
CA THR A 201 34.69 -11.85 -20.60
C THR A 201 34.69 -11.27 -22.01
N ALA A 202 34.54 -12.14 -23.01
CA ALA A 202 34.45 -11.72 -24.40
C ALA A 202 33.02 -11.37 -24.82
N ILE A 203 32.89 -10.39 -25.70
CA ILE A 203 31.63 -10.01 -26.34
C ILE A 203 31.69 -10.34 -27.84
N ASN A 204 30.56 -10.83 -28.37
CA ASN A 204 30.43 -11.24 -29.76
C ASN A 204 29.23 -10.53 -30.39
N GLY A 205 29.46 -9.74 -31.45
CA GLY A 205 28.38 -9.18 -32.29
C GLY A 205 27.44 -8.16 -31.61
N THR A 206 27.87 -7.51 -30.52
CA THR A 206 27.09 -6.45 -29.85
C THR A 206 27.09 -5.16 -30.66
N THR A 207 25.90 -4.64 -30.99
CA THR A 207 25.73 -3.37 -31.74
C THR A 207 25.61 -2.15 -30.84
N THR A 208 25.42 -2.34 -29.53
CA THR A 208 25.42 -1.29 -28.51
C THR A 208 26.74 -1.31 -27.74
N TRP A 209 27.16 -0.15 -27.25
CA TRP A 209 28.30 -0.04 -26.33
C TRP A 209 28.05 -0.88 -25.08
N THR A 210 28.99 -1.78 -24.80
CA THR A 210 28.93 -2.71 -23.69
C THR A 210 30.19 -2.52 -22.87
N LYS A 211 30.03 -2.25 -21.57
CA LYS A 211 31.15 -2.19 -20.64
C LYS A 211 31.56 -3.60 -20.26
N VAL A 212 32.83 -3.94 -20.47
CA VAL A 212 33.45 -5.19 -20.00
C VAL A 212 34.40 -4.88 -18.84
N THR A 213 34.45 -5.76 -17.86
CA THR A 213 35.20 -5.58 -16.61
C THR A 213 36.02 -6.83 -16.31
N GLU A 214 37.19 -6.65 -15.70
CA GLU A 214 38.03 -7.73 -15.19
C GLU A 214 38.67 -7.34 -13.85
N ALA A 215 38.48 -8.18 -12.84
CA ALA A 215 39.17 -8.06 -11.56
C ALA A 215 40.39 -8.99 -11.55
N PHE A 216 41.56 -8.47 -11.20
CA PHE A 216 42.81 -9.22 -11.27
C PHE A 216 43.75 -8.91 -10.10
N VAL A 217 44.72 -9.78 -9.86
CA VAL A 217 45.79 -9.59 -8.88
C VAL A 217 47.10 -9.40 -9.62
N VAL A 218 47.91 -8.40 -9.23
CA VAL A 218 49.27 -8.23 -9.75
C VAL A 218 50.17 -9.33 -9.17
N SER A 219 50.07 -10.54 -9.72
CA SER A 219 50.66 -11.77 -9.16
C SER A 219 52.18 -11.87 -9.31
N VAL A 220 52.80 -10.92 -10.02
CA VAL A 220 54.25 -10.88 -10.25
C VAL A 220 54.95 -10.16 -9.07
N PRO A 221 55.86 -10.82 -8.33
CA PRO A 221 56.48 -10.27 -7.12
C PRO A 221 57.27 -8.98 -7.32
N ASP A 222 57.88 -8.79 -8.50
CA ASP A 222 58.70 -7.62 -8.83
C ASP A 222 58.02 -6.71 -9.88
N ALA A 223 56.68 -6.74 -9.93
CA ALA A 223 55.92 -5.86 -10.81
C ALA A 223 56.16 -4.39 -10.47
N ILE A 224 56.36 -3.58 -11.50
CA ILE A 224 56.46 -2.11 -11.42
C ILE A 224 55.22 -1.41 -12.00
N GLY A 225 54.34 -2.16 -12.64
CA GLY A 225 53.12 -1.65 -13.24
C GLY A 225 52.31 -2.70 -13.95
N VAL A 226 51.24 -2.25 -14.59
CA VAL A 226 50.34 -3.06 -15.42
C VAL A 226 49.97 -2.32 -16.70
N TYR A 227 49.64 -3.06 -17.75
CA TYR A 227 49.01 -2.47 -18.92
C TYR A 227 47.84 -3.31 -19.42
N MET A 228 46.95 -2.65 -20.15
CA MET A 228 45.81 -3.22 -20.82
C MET A 228 46.12 -3.43 -22.31
N GLU A 229 45.71 -4.58 -22.82
CA GLU A 229 45.67 -4.86 -24.25
C GLU A 229 44.23 -5.21 -24.67
N VAL A 230 43.64 -4.38 -25.52
CA VAL A 230 42.23 -4.50 -25.95
C VAL A 230 42.19 -4.82 -27.43
N GLY A 231 41.40 -5.80 -27.84
CA GLY A 231 41.40 -6.23 -29.24
C GLY A 231 40.21 -7.07 -29.67
N LEU A 232 40.26 -7.43 -30.95
CA LEU A 232 39.33 -8.31 -31.63
C LEU A 232 40.09 -9.55 -32.12
N GLU A 233 39.58 -10.74 -31.79
CA GLU A 233 40.00 -12.00 -32.39
C GLU A 233 39.08 -12.33 -33.55
N GLY A 234 39.56 -12.20 -34.78
CA GLY A 234 38.78 -12.45 -36.00
C GLY A 234 38.43 -11.18 -36.80
N ALA A 235 37.68 -11.39 -37.89
CA ALA A 235 37.34 -10.32 -38.83
C ALA A 235 36.14 -9.48 -38.36
N GLY A 236 36.15 -8.20 -38.69
CA GLY A 236 35.08 -7.24 -38.40
C GLY A 236 35.60 -5.92 -37.85
N ILE A 237 34.70 -5.13 -37.27
CA ILE A 237 35.01 -3.83 -36.69
C ILE A 237 34.80 -3.87 -35.18
N LEU A 238 35.77 -3.33 -34.44
CA LEU A 238 35.70 -3.06 -33.01
C LEU A 238 35.91 -1.56 -32.74
N TYR A 239 35.01 -0.96 -31.98
CA TYR A 239 35.15 0.36 -31.39
C TYR A 239 35.50 0.21 -29.90
N ILE A 240 36.46 0.99 -29.42
CA ILE A 240 37.03 0.93 -28.06
C ILE A 240 37.00 2.34 -27.47
N ASP A 241 36.46 2.48 -26.27
CA ASP A 241 36.42 3.75 -25.53
C ASP A 241 36.46 3.52 -24.00
N GLY A 242 36.83 4.55 -23.25
CA GLY A 242 36.75 4.59 -21.78
C GLY A 242 37.52 3.48 -21.05
N ALA A 243 38.82 3.33 -21.35
CA ALA A 243 39.69 2.39 -20.65
C ALA A 243 39.95 2.86 -19.21
N THR A 244 39.81 1.94 -18.24
CA THR A 244 40.07 2.23 -16.83
C THR A 244 40.90 1.14 -16.16
N ILE A 245 41.79 1.56 -15.26
CA ILE A 245 42.60 0.68 -14.42
C ILE A 245 42.66 1.30 -13.03
N ASN A 246 42.05 0.64 -12.04
CA ASN A 246 41.88 1.18 -10.69
C ASN A 246 42.24 0.10 -9.65
N ASN A 247 42.45 0.53 -8.40
CA ASN A 247 42.57 -0.42 -7.28
C ASN A 247 41.18 -0.99 -6.94
N ALA A 248 41.04 -2.32 -6.89
CA ALA A 248 39.74 -2.99 -6.72
C ALA A 248 39.08 -2.72 -5.35
N LEU A 249 39.86 -2.36 -4.32
CA LEU A 249 39.32 -2.02 -3.01
C LEU A 249 38.71 -0.61 -2.96
N LYS A 250 38.72 0.11 -4.08
CA LYS A 250 38.38 1.53 -4.16
C LYS A 250 37.29 1.76 -5.22
N SER A 251 36.20 0.98 -5.11
CA SER A 251 35.03 1.09 -5.98
C SER A 251 34.28 2.41 -5.74
N ALA A 252 33.90 3.06 -6.83
CA ALA A 252 33.05 4.22 -6.83
C ALA A 252 31.58 3.78 -6.92
N ASP A 253 31.08 3.08 -5.89
CA ASP A 253 29.69 2.62 -5.82
C ASP A 253 28.98 2.93 -4.49
N THR A 254 27.67 3.02 -4.49
CA THR A 254 26.87 3.16 -3.27
C THR A 254 25.58 2.40 -3.41
N SER A 255 25.06 1.88 -2.30
CA SER A 255 23.82 1.13 -2.26
C SER A 255 22.86 1.67 -1.21
N PHE A 256 21.57 1.52 -1.51
CA PHE A 256 20.47 1.87 -0.63
C PHE A 256 19.23 1.06 -1.01
N THR A 257 18.23 1.02 -0.12
CA THR A 257 17.00 0.26 -0.32
C THR A 257 15.80 1.22 -0.37
N VAL A 258 14.90 0.98 -1.32
CA VAL A 258 13.57 1.59 -1.35
C VAL A 258 12.55 0.54 -0.95
N SER A 259 11.85 0.78 0.16
CA SER A 259 10.95 -0.20 0.79
C SER A 259 9.56 0.33 1.09
N THR A 260 9.28 1.59 0.76
CA THR A 260 7.95 2.18 0.92
C THR A 260 7.08 1.82 -0.28
N ASP A 261 5.78 1.72 -0.04
CA ASP A 261 4.82 1.55 -1.11
C ASP A 261 4.58 2.87 -1.87
N GLY A 262 4.26 2.77 -3.15
CA GLY A 262 3.98 3.89 -4.05
C GLY A 262 4.83 3.91 -5.32
N ASN A 263 4.69 5.00 -6.07
CA ASN A 263 5.52 5.27 -7.24
C ASN A 263 6.80 5.97 -6.80
N HIS A 264 7.93 5.50 -7.30
CA HIS A 264 9.25 6.01 -6.97
C HIS A 264 10.02 6.49 -8.20
N ILE A 265 10.77 7.58 -8.03
CA ILE A 265 11.74 8.11 -8.98
C ILE A 265 13.07 8.30 -8.27
N ILE A 266 14.10 7.59 -8.72
CA ILE A 266 15.47 7.80 -8.27
C ILE A 266 16.13 8.79 -9.22
N SER A 267 16.62 9.92 -8.69
CA SER A 267 17.47 10.85 -9.45
C SER A 267 18.90 10.73 -8.96
N TYR A 268 19.87 10.65 -9.86
CA TYR A 268 21.28 10.48 -9.50
C TYR A 268 22.24 11.15 -10.47
N TYR A 269 23.39 11.58 -9.95
CA TYR A 269 24.54 12.08 -10.71
C TYR A 269 25.81 11.95 -9.85
N SER A 270 26.97 12.06 -10.45
CA SER A 270 28.27 12.04 -9.80
C SER A 270 29.07 13.28 -10.16
N VAL A 271 30.04 13.59 -9.29
CA VAL A 271 30.99 14.69 -9.44
C VAL A 271 32.38 14.10 -9.36
N ASP A 272 33.27 14.47 -10.27
CA ASP A 272 34.67 14.07 -10.23
C ASP A 272 35.47 14.88 -9.18
N ARG A 273 36.79 14.69 -9.11
CA ARG A 273 37.66 15.49 -8.21
C ARG A 273 38.02 16.87 -8.73
N SER A 274 37.85 17.09 -10.03
CA SER A 274 38.07 18.38 -10.68
C SER A 274 36.84 19.29 -10.58
N GLY A 275 35.72 18.78 -10.09
CA GLY A 275 34.45 19.49 -9.97
C GLY A 275 33.53 19.35 -11.20
N ASN A 276 33.83 18.49 -12.16
CA ASN A 276 32.96 18.20 -13.29
C ASN A 276 31.77 17.36 -12.84
N ILE A 277 30.58 17.74 -13.31
CA ILE A 277 29.30 17.16 -12.90
C ILE A 277 28.65 16.51 -14.11
N GLU A 278 28.21 15.26 -13.97
CA GLU A 278 27.46 14.60 -15.04
C GLU A 278 25.99 15.05 -15.09
N PRO A 279 25.30 14.92 -16.24
CA PRO A 279 23.86 15.16 -16.31
C PRO A 279 23.08 14.25 -15.35
N THR A 280 22.07 14.79 -14.67
CA THR A 280 21.20 14.01 -13.80
C THR A 280 20.44 12.95 -14.57
N ARG A 281 20.54 11.69 -14.13
CA ARG A 281 19.77 10.55 -14.64
C ARG A 281 18.63 10.23 -13.69
N THR A 282 17.59 9.61 -14.24
CA THR A 282 16.40 9.19 -13.49
C THR A 282 16.01 7.77 -13.82
N GLU A 283 15.52 7.04 -12.82
CA GLU A 283 14.91 5.72 -12.97
C GLU A 283 13.59 5.68 -12.19
N SER A 284 12.52 5.17 -12.80
CA SER A 284 11.21 5.06 -12.15
C SER A 284 10.79 3.61 -11.97
N PHE A 285 10.16 3.30 -10.84
CA PHE A 285 9.51 2.03 -10.57
C PHE A 285 8.41 2.21 -9.53
N LYS A 286 7.63 1.17 -9.25
CA LYS A 286 6.51 1.21 -8.31
C LYS A 286 6.53 -0.01 -7.40
N ILE A 287 6.25 0.20 -6.12
CA ILE A 287 6.24 -0.83 -5.08
C ILE A 287 4.86 -0.88 -4.45
N ASP A 288 4.31 -2.08 -4.29
CA ASP A 288 3.16 -2.30 -3.43
C ASP A 288 3.30 -3.65 -2.74
N GLN A 289 3.58 -3.62 -1.44
CA GLN A 289 3.72 -4.78 -0.59
C GLN A 289 2.46 -5.05 0.24
N SER A 290 1.49 -4.14 0.21
CA SER A 290 0.36 -4.14 1.11
C SER A 290 -0.82 -4.87 0.47
N PRO A 291 -1.33 -5.97 1.07
CA PRO A 291 -2.53 -6.60 0.55
C PRO A 291 -3.78 -5.75 0.81
N PRO A 292 -4.87 -5.99 0.06
CA PRO A 292 -6.17 -5.38 0.31
C PRO A 292 -6.61 -5.48 1.77
N THR A 293 -7.17 -4.41 2.33
CA THR A 293 -7.50 -4.29 3.75
C THR A 293 -8.75 -3.45 3.99
N ASN A 294 -8.98 -3.04 5.25
CA ASN A 294 -10.09 -2.18 5.67
C ASN A 294 -11.48 -2.69 5.26
N TRP A 295 -11.67 -4.01 5.46
CA TRP A 295 -12.94 -4.70 5.27
C TRP A 295 -14.04 -4.08 6.14
N ARG A 296 -15.11 -3.55 5.53
CA ARG A 296 -16.17 -2.81 6.23
C ARG A 296 -17.54 -2.93 5.56
N ASN A 297 -18.58 -2.42 6.23
CA ASN A 297 -19.96 -2.31 5.72
C ASN A 297 -20.51 -3.64 5.18
N SER A 298 -20.13 -4.71 5.87
CA SER A 298 -20.60 -6.05 5.58
C SER A 298 -22.10 -6.21 5.84
N ASN A 299 -22.82 -6.87 4.94
CA ASN A 299 -24.27 -7.08 5.06
C ASN A 299 -24.70 -8.38 4.36
N ALA A 300 -25.81 -8.97 4.83
CA ALA A 300 -26.48 -10.06 4.14
C ALA A 300 -27.97 -9.70 3.98
N TYR A 301 -28.54 -9.89 2.79
CA TYR A 301 -29.94 -9.55 2.56
C TYR A 301 -30.64 -10.48 1.58
N ARG A 302 -31.95 -10.56 1.73
CA ARG A 302 -32.83 -11.32 0.84
C ARG A 302 -33.21 -10.46 -0.36
N GLY A 303 -33.22 -11.05 -1.55
CA GLY A 303 -33.78 -10.39 -2.73
C GLY A 303 -35.31 -10.28 -2.66
N LEU A 304 -35.89 -9.28 -3.32
CA LEU A 304 -37.35 -9.05 -3.38
C LEU A 304 -38.15 -10.24 -3.95
N ILE A 305 -37.49 -11.04 -4.80
CA ILE A 305 -38.02 -12.25 -5.44
C ILE A 305 -37.02 -13.37 -5.22
N GLY A 306 -37.47 -14.54 -4.78
CA GLY A 306 -36.61 -15.69 -4.51
C GLY A 306 -37.33 -16.97 -4.19
N PRO A 307 -36.65 -18.13 -4.31
CA PRO A 307 -37.27 -19.43 -4.07
C PRO A 307 -37.63 -19.64 -2.59
N SER A 308 -36.78 -19.13 -1.67
CA SER A 308 -36.97 -19.30 -0.23
C SER A 308 -36.21 -18.26 0.61
N ASP A 309 -36.35 -18.41 1.92
CA ASP A 309 -35.66 -17.70 3.00
C ASP A 309 -34.26 -18.29 3.31
N HIS A 310 -33.65 -19.02 2.38
CA HIS A 310 -32.24 -19.40 2.46
C HIS A 310 -31.41 -19.03 1.24
N HIS A 311 -31.96 -18.19 0.36
CA HIS A 311 -31.20 -17.54 -0.70
C HIS A 311 -30.88 -16.09 -0.37
N LEU A 312 -29.60 -15.77 -0.18
CA LEU A 312 -29.14 -14.43 0.19
C LEU A 312 -28.10 -13.87 -0.78
N TYR A 313 -27.99 -12.55 -0.75
CA TYR A 313 -26.81 -11.82 -1.20
C TYR A 313 -25.99 -11.47 0.03
N VAL A 314 -24.66 -11.60 -0.07
CA VAL A 314 -23.73 -11.13 0.96
C VAL A 314 -22.80 -10.12 0.33
N THR A 315 -22.55 -9.03 1.04
CA THR A 315 -21.71 -7.94 0.55
C THR A 315 -20.74 -7.48 1.63
N THR A 316 -19.61 -6.94 1.19
CA THR A 316 -18.61 -6.26 2.02
C THR A 316 -17.85 -5.26 1.16
N MET A 317 -17.24 -4.24 1.77
CA MET A 317 -16.31 -3.34 1.08
C MET A 317 -14.88 -3.60 1.52
N VAL A 318 -13.95 -3.48 0.59
CA VAL A 318 -12.50 -3.64 0.82
C VAL A 318 -11.76 -2.51 0.12
N ASP A 319 -10.65 -2.09 0.71
CA ASP A 319 -9.79 -1.03 0.17
C ASP A 319 -8.41 -1.57 -0.20
N ASP A 320 -7.82 -0.95 -1.23
CA ASP A 320 -6.38 -0.98 -1.48
C ASP A 320 -5.92 0.41 -1.92
N LEU A 321 -5.04 1.07 -1.15
CA LEU A 321 -4.70 2.47 -1.39
C LEU A 321 -3.51 2.68 -2.33
N THR A 322 -2.70 1.64 -2.57
CA THR A 322 -1.42 1.78 -3.29
C THR A 322 -1.58 1.40 -4.76
N SER A 323 -1.84 0.13 -5.06
CA SER A 323 -2.02 -0.34 -6.43
C SER A 323 -3.48 -0.35 -6.85
N GLY A 324 -4.42 -0.33 -5.90
CA GLY A 324 -5.84 -0.45 -6.14
C GLY A 324 -6.24 -1.89 -6.48
N LEU A 325 -7.54 -2.15 -6.55
CA LEU A 325 -8.07 -3.51 -6.69
C LEU A 325 -8.16 -3.98 -8.14
N SER A 326 -7.93 -5.28 -8.36
CA SER A 326 -8.03 -5.92 -9.68
C SER A 326 -9.47 -5.91 -10.22
N THR A 327 -10.49 -6.04 -9.36
CA THR A 327 -11.94 -6.12 -9.68
C THR A 327 -12.38 -7.28 -10.57
N LEU A 328 -11.44 -8.03 -11.17
CA LEU A 328 -11.70 -9.16 -12.07
C LEU A 328 -11.26 -10.51 -11.51
N THR A 329 -10.45 -10.52 -10.44
CA THR A 329 -9.91 -11.72 -9.81
C THR A 329 -10.53 -12.02 -8.44
N ASP A 330 -11.43 -11.13 -7.98
CA ASP A 330 -12.17 -11.31 -6.73
C ASP A 330 -13.12 -12.50 -6.83
N LYS A 331 -13.20 -13.25 -5.73
CA LYS A 331 -13.95 -14.50 -5.67
C LYS A 331 -14.39 -14.81 -4.25
N PHE A 332 -15.35 -15.71 -4.11
CA PHE A 332 -15.80 -16.16 -2.81
C PHE A 332 -15.98 -17.67 -2.75
N GLN A 333 -15.96 -18.17 -1.53
CA GLN A 333 -16.38 -19.52 -1.19
C GLN A 333 -17.20 -19.43 0.09
N TYR A 334 -17.96 -20.46 0.43
CA TYR A 334 -18.77 -20.46 1.64
C TYR A 334 -18.76 -21.83 2.28
N HIS A 335 -19.27 -21.92 3.50
CA HIS A 335 -19.58 -23.20 4.12
C HIS A 335 -20.95 -23.09 4.82
N THR A 336 -21.58 -24.24 4.99
CA THR A 336 -22.89 -24.38 5.65
C THR A 336 -22.78 -25.44 6.74
N ASP A 337 -23.84 -25.65 7.50
CA ASP A 337 -23.97 -26.78 8.42
C ASP A 337 -23.99 -28.14 7.69
N ARG A 338 -24.42 -28.19 6.42
CA ARG A 338 -24.38 -29.40 5.60
C ARG A 338 -22.99 -29.73 5.05
N ASN A 339 -22.17 -28.71 4.82
CA ASN A 339 -20.79 -28.84 4.35
C ASN A 339 -19.91 -27.88 5.15
N PRO A 340 -19.19 -28.37 6.19
CA PRO A 340 -18.41 -27.53 7.09
C PRO A 340 -17.07 -27.07 6.49
N GLU A 341 -16.60 -27.70 5.42
CA GLU A 341 -15.44 -27.22 4.67
C GLU A 341 -15.85 -26.08 3.74
N PHE A 342 -14.92 -25.16 3.41
CA PHE A 342 -15.20 -24.13 2.42
C PHE A 342 -15.23 -24.70 1.00
N GLY A 343 -16.13 -24.18 0.18
CA GLY A 343 -16.28 -24.54 -1.22
C GLY A 343 -17.52 -23.88 -1.82
N THR A 344 -18.06 -24.50 -2.85
CA THR A 344 -19.29 -24.05 -3.51
C THR A 344 -20.12 -25.22 -4.01
N TYR A 345 -21.43 -25.01 -4.09
CA TYR A 345 -22.28 -25.89 -4.89
C TYR A 345 -22.11 -25.59 -6.38
N SER A 346 -22.16 -26.62 -7.24
CA SER A 346 -22.01 -26.45 -8.69
C SER A 346 -23.13 -25.62 -9.33
N ASP A 347 -24.29 -25.56 -8.68
CA ASP A 347 -25.29 -24.51 -8.86
C ASP A 347 -25.47 -23.75 -7.53
N LEU A 348 -25.01 -22.50 -7.49
CA LEU A 348 -25.09 -21.63 -6.30
C LEU A 348 -26.53 -21.43 -5.81
N MET A 349 -27.56 -21.69 -6.62
CA MET A 349 -28.97 -21.55 -6.25
C MET A 349 -29.63 -22.85 -5.79
N GLN A 350 -28.91 -23.99 -5.82
CA GLN A 350 -29.46 -25.31 -5.50
C GLN A 350 -28.51 -26.17 -4.66
N CYS A 351 -28.76 -26.29 -3.37
CA CYS A 351 -28.00 -27.21 -2.50
C CYS A 351 -28.20 -28.71 -2.79
N SER A 352 -29.09 -29.08 -3.71
CA SER A 352 -29.19 -30.46 -4.23
C SER A 352 -28.15 -30.77 -5.31
N SER A 353 -27.44 -29.75 -5.81
CA SER A 353 -26.33 -29.94 -6.74
C SER A 353 -25.08 -30.51 -6.03
N GLY A 354 -24.04 -30.82 -6.80
CA GLY A 354 -22.81 -31.38 -6.23
C GLY A 354 -22.04 -30.34 -5.42
N TRP A 355 -21.58 -30.72 -4.23
CA TRP A 355 -20.65 -29.90 -3.44
C TRP A 355 -19.23 -30.03 -3.98
N GLU A 356 -18.55 -28.91 -4.20
CA GLU A 356 -17.18 -28.83 -4.71
C GLU A 356 -16.29 -28.16 -3.65
N ALA A 357 -15.57 -28.97 -2.87
CA ALA A 357 -14.70 -28.50 -1.81
C ALA A 357 -13.53 -27.66 -2.35
N ASN A 358 -13.14 -26.62 -1.62
CA ASN A 358 -12.07 -25.65 -1.94
C ASN A 358 -12.21 -24.98 -3.32
N THR A 359 -13.43 -24.93 -3.85
CA THR A 359 -13.74 -24.27 -5.12
C THR A 359 -14.20 -22.85 -4.87
N TRP A 360 -13.80 -21.94 -5.76
CA TRP A 360 -14.14 -20.52 -5.69
C TRP A 360 -15.17 -20.17 -6.75
N ALA A 361 -16.20 -19.41 -6.36
CA ALA A 361 -17.16 -18.81 -7.26
C ALA A 361 -16.83 -17.33 -7.54
N PRO A 362 -17.24 -16.80 -8.70
CA PRO A 362 -17.01 -15.40 -9.04
C PRO A 362 -17.79 -14.45 -8.12
N LEU A 363 -17.21 -13.28 -7.87
CA LEU A 363 -17.86 -12.15 -7.20
C LEU A 363 -18.32 -11.09 -8.21
N ILE A 364 -19.26 -10.26 -7.77
CA ILE A 364 -19.64 -9.02 -8.43
C ILE A 364 -18.89 -7.89 -7.69
N SER A 365 -17.98 -7.19 -8.36
CA SER A 365 -17.04 -6.23 -7.76
C SER A 365 -17.16 -4.80 -8.29
N PRO A 366 -18.27 -4.07 -8.05
CA PRO A 366 -18.39 -2.67 -8.47
C PRO A 366 -17.49 -1.71 -7.65
N PRO A 367 -16.95 -0.65 -8.29
CA PRO A 367 -16.99 -0.40 -9.73
C PRO A 367 -16.06 -1.36 -10.50
N PHE A 368 -16.47 -1.80 -11.69
CA PHE A 368 -15.69 -2.70 -12.56
C PHE A 368 -14.56 -1.95 -13.28
N VAL A 369 -13.73 -1.25 -12.51
CA VAL A 369 -12.63 -0.42 -13.00
C VAL A 369 -11.37 -0.85 -12.23
N PRO A 370 -10.45 -1.59 -12.87
CA PRO A 370 -9.20 -1.99 -12.25
C PRO A 370 -8.40 -0.78 -11.76
N GLY A 371 -7.80 -0.90 -10.57
CA GLY A 371 -7.06 0.17 -9.90
C GLY A 371 -7.92 1.10 -9.04
N THR A 372 -9.23 0.80 -8.87
CA THR A 372 -10.06 1.52 -7.90
C THR A 372 -9.61 1.18 -6.48
N THR A 373 -9.52 2.18 -5.61
CA THR A 373 -9.01 2.01 -4.25
C THR A 373 -10.01 1.46 -3.25
N THR A 374 -11.30 1.43 -3.60
CA THR A 374 -12.39 0.89 -2.78
C THR A 374 -13.37 0.17 -3.68
N VAL A 375 -13.69 -1.07 -3.35
CA VAL A 375 -14.64 -1.90 -4.11
C VAL A 375 -15.65 -2.51 -3.16
N THR A 376 -16.91 -2.59 -3.62
CA THR A 376 -17.93 -3.40 -2.97
C THR A 376 -17.90 -4.79 -3.57
N LEU A 377 -17.60 -5.80 -2.77
CA LEU A 377 -17.74 -7.19 -3.13
C LEU A 377 -19.17 -7.63 -2.84
N LEU A 378 -19.81 -8.27 -3.81
CA LEU A 378 -21.18 -8.76 -3.73
C LEU A 378 -21.21 -10.19 -4.27
N THR A 379 -21.68 -11.14 -3.46
CA THR A 379 -21.94 -12.49 -3.95
C THR A 379 -23.09 -12.45 -4.96
N PRO A 380 -23.10 -13.32 -5.99
CA PRO A 380 -24.35 -13.72 -6.61
C PRO A 380 -25.34 -14.21 -5.55
N LYS A 381 -26.62 -14.27 -5.91
CA LYS A 381 -27.62 -14.87 -5.02
C LYS A 381 -27.21 -16.33 -4.76
N THR A 382 -27.08 -16.69 -3.49
CA THR A 382 -26.51 -17.97 -3.07
C THR A 382 -27.47 -18.67 -2.12
N ASP A 383 -27.69 -19.96 -2.36
CA ASP A 383 -28.43 -20.89 -1.54
C ASP A 383 -27.55 -21.41 -0.40
N PHE A 384 -28.01 -21.17 0.83
CA PHE A 384 -27.38 -21.61 2.08
C PHE A 384 -28.09 -22.85 2.69
N CYS A 385 -28.87 -23.54 1.87
CA CYS A 385 -29.48 -24.86 2.01
C CYS A 385 -30.68 -24.98 2.94
N ASP A 386 -30.68 -24.26 4.05
CA ASP A 386 -31.79 -24.23 5.00
C ASP A 386 -31.77 -22.94 5.81
N SER A 387 -32.89 -22.74 6.49
CA SER A 387 -33.20 -21.53 7.25
C SER A 387 -32.79 -21.65 8.72
N ASN A 388 -31.92 -22.60 9.07
CA ASN A 388 -31.40 -22.74 10.43
C ASN A 388 -30.28 -21.72 10.68
N TRP A 389 -30.66 -20.46 10.88
CA TRP A 389 -29.74 -19.34 11.09
C TRP A 389 -29.11 -19.31 12.50
N LYS A 390 -29.49 -20.24 13.38
CA LYS A 390 -28.82 -20.46 14.68
C LYS A 390 -27.38 -20.95 14.48
N ILE A 391 -27.14 -21.66 13.38
CA ILE A 391 -25.80 -22.11 13.00
C ILE A 391 -25.20 -21.08 12.04
N CYS A 392 -24.00 -20.61 12.39
CA CYS A 392 -23.25 -19.72 11.53
C CYS A 392 -22.94 -20.37 10.17
N LYS A 393 -23.42 -19.76 9.09
CA LYS A 393 -23.02 -20.07 7.72
C LYS A 393 -22.05 -18.98 7.27
N THR A 394 -20.84 -19.32 6.87
CA THR A 394 -19.78 -18.32 6.64
C THR A 394 -19.51 -18.14 5.16
N VAL A 395 -19.38 -16.89 4.73
CA VAL A 395 -18.84 -16.53 3.42
C VAL A 395 -17.41 -16.05 3.57
N ARG A 396 -16.49 -16.61 2.79
CA ARG A 396 -15.11 -16.15 2.65
C ARG A 396 -14.96 -15.37 1.36
N PHE A 397 -14.72 -14.08 1.48
CA PHE A 397 -14.31 -13.21 0.40
C PHE A 397 -12.81 -13.33 0.15
N TYR A 398 -12.40 -13.18 -1.09
CA TYR A 398 -11.01 -13.03 -1.53
C TYR A 398 -10.93 -11.80 -2.43
N ALA A 399 -10.00 -10.92 -2.12
CA ALA A 399 -9.67 -9.74 -2.91
C ALA A 399 -8.19 -9.75 -3.28
N GLU A 400 -7.89 -9.31 -4.51
CA GLU A 400 -6.54 -9.17 -5.03
C GLU A 400 -6.35 -7.76 -5.61
N ASP A 401 -5.18 -7.18 -5.34
CA ASP A 401 -4.80 -5.86 -5.84
C ASP A 401 -4.15 -5.94 -7.25
N LEU A 402 -3.76 -4.80 -7.81
CA LEU A 402 -3.07 -4.75 -9.11
C LEU A 402 -1.60 -5.19 -9.04
N ALA A 403 -1.00 -5.26 -7.86
CA ALA A 403 0.36 -5.74 -7.65
C ALA A 403 0.42 -7.27 -7.46
N GLY A 404 -0.72 -7.94 -7.28
CA GLY A 404 -0.84 -9.37 -7.02
C GLY A 404 -0.81 -9.75 -5.54
N ASN A 405 -0.86 -8.78 -4.61
CA ASN A 405 -1.11 -9.11 -3.20
C ASN A 405 -2.60 -9.42 -3.02
N SER A 406 -2.91 -10.30 -2.07
CA SER A 406 -4.29 -10.69 -1.81
C SER A 406 -4.57 -10.89 -0.33
N SER A 407 -5.84 -10.76 0.03
CA SER A 407 -6.33 -11.04 1.38
C SER A 407 -7.70 -11.70 1.34
N ILE A 408 -8.07 -12.31 2.47
CA ILE A 408 -9.37 -12.97 2.65
C ILE A 408 -10.11 -12.38 3.84
N LYS A 409 -11.44 -12.47 3.79
CA LYS A 409 -12.32 -12.07 4.89
C LYS A 409 -13.48 -13.05 5.05
N ASP A 410 -13.61 -13.58 6.24
CA ASP A 410 -14.70 -14.47 6.62
C ASP A 410 -15.81 -13.67 7.30
N LEU A 411 -17.05 -13.85 6.83
CA LEU A 411 -18.25 -13.23 7.34
C LEU A 411 -19.25 -14.30 7.73
N CYS A 412 -19.51 -14.40 9.03
CA CYS A 412 -20.57 -15.24 9.57
C CYS A 412 -21.94 -14.63 9.27
N ILE A 413 -22.80 -15.35 8.56
CA ILE A 413 -24.21 -15.00 8.38
C ILE A 413 -24.98 -15.48 9.61
N ASN A 414 -24.75 -14.82 10.74
CA ASN A 414 -25.57 -14.96 11.94
C ASN A 414 -25.77 -13.55 12.50
N GLY A 415 -26.84 -12.90 12.05
CA GLY A 415 -27.13 -11.52 12.40
C GLY A 415 -27.67 -11.36 13.82
N PRO A 416 -27.66 -10.15 14.37
CA PRO A 416 -28.42 -9.80 15.57
C PRO A 416 -29.94 -10.02 15.39
N TRP A 417 -30.67 -10.33 16.46
CA TRP A 417 -32.14 -10.44 16.50
C TRP A 417 -32.75 -9.61 17.64
N ILE A 418 -34.05 -9.27 17.53
CA ILE A 418 -34.75 -8.43 18.52
C ILE A 418 -35.69 -9.26 19.41
N LYS A 419 -35.86 -8.81 20.66
CA LYS A 419 -36.84 -9.36 21.61
C LYS A 419 -37.89 -8.31 21.94
N LEU A 420 -39.15 -8.73 22.04
CA LEU A 420 -40.29 -7.88 22.37
C LEU A 420 -41.01 -8.45 23.61
N ARG A 421 -41.33 -7.60 24.58
CA ARG A 421 -41.92 -7.99 25.86
C ARG A 421 -43.03 -7.04 26.27
N GLY A 422 -43.94 -7.52 27.12
CA GLY A 422 -44.96 -6.70 27.79
C GLY A 422 -46.31 -6.64 27.08
N GLY A 423 -46.57 -7.50 26.08
CA GLY A 423 -47.89 -7.67 25.48
C GLY A 423 -48.40 -6.45 24.69
N GLY A 424 -47.50 -5.75 24.00
CA GLY A 424 -47.81 -4.56 23.21
C GLY A 424 -48.16 -4.85 21.74
N LEU A 425 -48.00 -3.84 20.89
CA LEU A 425 -48.08 -3.96 19.43
C LEU A 425 -46.71 -3.64 18.84
N ALA A 426 -46.20 -4.52 17.98
CA ALA A 426 -45.03 -4.26 17.14
C ALA A 426 -45.45 -4.29 15.67
N GLY A 427 -45.49 -3.10 15.07
CA GLY A 427 -46.04 -2.87 13.75
C GLY A 427 -45.01 -2.41 12.74
N SER A 428 -45.11 -2.89 11.50
CA SER A 428 -44.42 -2.33 10.33
C SER A 428 -45.43 -2.12 9.20
N ARG A 429 -45.38 -0.97 8.52
CA ARG A 429 -46.17 -0.74 7.29
C ARG A 429 -45.69 -1.59 6.12
N LEU A 430 -44.49 -2.16 6.23
CA LEU A 430 -43.91 -3.11 5.30
C LEU A 430 -43.87 -4.48 6.00
N GLY A 431 -42.83 -5.25 5.71
CA GLY A 431 -42.53 -6.47 6.45
C GLY A 431 -41.54 -6.22 7.57
N ILE A 432 -41.38 -7.22 8.43
CA ILE A 432 -40.29 -7.34 9.40
C ILE A 432 -39.39 -8.48 8.93
N ASN A 433 -38.14 -8.18 8.57
CA ASN A 433 -37.19 -9.14 8.01
C ASN A 433 -35.93 -9.18 8.86
N MET A 434 -35.92 -10.10 9.84
CA MET A 434 -34.72 -10.44 10.60
C MET A 434 -33.87 -11.46 9.84
N LEU A 435 -32.55 -11.46 10.08
CA LEU A 435 -31.61 -12.42 9.48
C LEU A 435 -31.27 -13.60 10.40
N SER A 436 -31.59 -13.51 11.69
CA SER A 436 -31.31 -14.56 12.68
C SER A 436 -32.51 -14.82 13.58
N GLU A 437 -32.48 -15.96 14.26
CA GLU A 437 -33.53 -16.50 15.11
C GLU A 437 -32.99 -16.77 16.52
N SER A 438 -33.78 -16.47 17.54
CA SER A 438 -33.48 -16.86 18.93
C SER A 438 -33.66 -18.37 19.14
N SER A 439 -32.96 -18.95 20.12
CA SER A 439 -33.31 -20.27 20.64
C SER A 439 -34.64 -20.28 21.39
N ASP A 440 -35.05 -19.14 21.94
CA ASP A 440 -36.22 -18.97 22.79
C ASP A 440 -37.34 -18.20 22.09
N ASN A 441 -38.50 -18.11 22.75
CA ASN A 441 -39.56 -17.20 22.34
C ASN A 441 -39.08 -15.75 22.45
N ASN A 442 -39.21 -14.99 21.36
CA ASN A 442 -38.74 -13.62 21.25
C ASN A 442 -39.85 -12.57 21.25
N THR A 443 -41.13 -12.95 21.32
CA THR A 443 -42.22 -11.98 21.46
C THR A 443 -43.41 -12.53 22.24
N ASP A 444 -44.01 -11.69 23.08
CA ASP A 444 -45.36 -11.85 23.66
C ASP A 444 -46.36 -10.83 23.10
N SER A 445 -45.93 -10.05 22.10
CA SER A 445 -46.63 -8.90 21.56
C SER A 445 -47.38 -9.23 20.27
N VAL A 446 -48.42 -8.46 19.97
CA VAL A 446 -49.15 -8.55 18.69
C VAL A 446 -48.25 -8.00 17.58
N ILE A 447 -48.01 -8.81 16.55
CA ILE A 447 -47.26 -8.38 15.37
C ILE A 447 -48.21 -7.91 14.27
N GLU A 448 -47.99 -6.70 13.79
CA GLU A 448 -48.67 -6.12 12.64
C GLU A 448 -47.67 -5.90 11.50
N ALA A 449 -47.98 -6.41 10.31
CA ALA A 449 -47.17 -6.18 9.12
C ALA A 449 -48.09 -5.77 7.97
N GLY A 450 -47.70 -4.73 7.23
CA GLY A 450 -48.43 -4.25 6.06
C GLY A 450 -48.29 -5.16 4.84
N ASN A 451 -47.47 -6.20 4.92
CA ASN A 451 -47.37 -7.28 3.94
C ASN A 451 -47.13 -8.63 4.62
N ASN A 452 -46.97 -9.69 3.82
CA ASN A 452 -46.83 -11.07 4.33
C ASN A 452 -45.43 -11.41 4.89
N ASN A 453 -44.49 -10.45 4.95
CA ASN A 453 -43.12 -10.71 5.36
C ASN A 453 -42.94 -10.45 6.85
N VAL A 454 -42.94 -11.51 7.65
CA VAL A 454 -42.65 -11.49 9.09
C VAL A 454 -41.68 -12.63 9.37
N SER A 455 -40.41 -12.32 9.63
CA SER A 455 -39.35 -13.32 9.82
C SER A 455 -39.01 -13.52 11.30
N PHE A 456 -38.76 -14.78 11.67
CA PHE A 456 -38.15 -15.21 12.94
C PHE A 456 -38.81 -14.70 14.23
N PHE A 457 -40.13 -14.58 14.28
CA PHE A 457 -40.84 -14.41 15.55
C PHE A 457 -41.35 -15.73 16.10
N THR A 458 -41.13 -15.95 17.39
CA THR A 458 -41.55 -17.11 18.19
C THR A 458 -42.20 -16.60 19.47
N SER A 459 -43.28 -17.26 19.91
CA SER A 459 -44.16 -16.74 20.95
C SER A 459 -44.56 -17.80 21.96
N THR A 460 -44.68 -17.39 23.22
CA THR A 460 -45.24 -18.22 24.29
C THR A 460 -46.75 -18.45 24.12
N GLU A 461 -47.42 -17.56 23.40
CA GLU A 461 -48.85 -17.59 23.09
C GLU A 461 -49.11 -18.08 21.65
N GLY A 462 -50.26 -18.71 21.41
CA GLY A 462 -50.70 -19.12 20.07
C GLY A 462 -51.17 -17.93 19.22
N TRP A 463 -50.75 -17.88 17.95
CA TRP A 463 -51.07 -16.76 17.06
C TRP A 463 -52.31 -17.01 16.22
N VAL A 464 -53.09 -15.94 15.99
CA VAL A 464 -54.19 -15.93 15.03
C VAL A 464 -53.95 -14.81 14.03
N VAL A 465 -53.77 -15.15 12.76
CA VAL A 465 -53.59 -14.17 11.69
C VAL A 465 -54.96 -13.59 11.30
N LYS A 466 -55.10 -12.27 11.36
CA LYS A 466 -56.30 -11.54 10.97
C LYS A 466 -55.92 -10.30 10.17
N ASN A 467 -56.74 -9.96 9.17
CA ASN A 467 -56.62 -8.67 8.51
C ASN A 467 -57.00 -7.55 9.50
N ASN A 468 -56.14 -6.55 9.63
CA ASN A 468 -56.40 -5.36 10.42
C ASN A 468 -56.49 -4.13 9.51
N ILE A 469 -57.27 -3.13 9.92
CA ILE A 469 -57.25 -1.81 9.28
C ILE A 469 -55.99 -1.06 9.72
N SER A 470 -55.31 -0.41 8.79
CA SER A 470 -54.08 0.32 9.07
C SER A 470 -54.31 1.41 10.13
N VAL A 471 -53.46 1.46 11.14
CA VAL A 471 -53.44 2.52 12.15
C VAL A 471 -52.89 3.82 11.53
N LYS A 472 -53.58 4.95 11.76
CA LYS A 472 -53.05 6.26 11.36
C LYS A 472 -51.93 6.67 12.33
N ASP A 473 -50.69 6.75 11.84
CA ASP A 473 -49.60 7.39 12.58
C ASP A 473 -49.69 8.91 12.43
N SER A 474 -49.42 9.63 13.53
CA SER A 474 -49.39 11.09 13.55
C SER A 474 -47.96 11.59 13.48
N ASN A 475 -47.62 12.46 12.53
CA ASN A 475 -46.25 13.01 12.42
C ASN A 475 -45.95 14.06 13.51
N TYR A 476 -44.69 14.51 13.59
CA TYR A 476 -44.23 15.53 14.52
C TYR A 476 -45.16 16.76 14.60
N LEU A 477 -45.58 17.30 13.45
CA LEU A 477 -46.43 18.50 13.40
C LEU A 477 -47.85 18.23 13.88
N GLU A 478 -48.43 17.08 13.52
CA GLU A 478 -49.75 16.66 13.98
C GLU A 478 -49.76 16.47 15.50
N ILE A 479 -48.75 15.81 16.07
CA ILE A 479 -48.62 15.61 17.52
C ILE A 479 -48.42 16.97 18.20
N MET A 480 -47.56 17.84 17.67
CA MET A 480 -47.33 19.16 18.25
C MET A 480 -48.59 20.04 18.24
N SER A 481 -49.40 19.96 17.18
CA SER A 481 -50.66 20.69 17.08
C SER A 481 -51.73 20.25 18.09
N SER A 482 -51.62 19.02 18.60
CA SER A 482 -52.57 18.44 19.57
C SER A 482 -52.08 18.49 21.02
N ALA A 483 -50.83 18.89 21.24
CA ALA A 483 -50.23 19.04 22.56
C ALA A 483 -50.51 20.42 23.18
N ARG A 484 -50.32 20.55 24.49
CA ARG A 484 -50.27 21.87 25.14
C ARG A 484 -49.12 22.70 24.58
N THR A 485 -49.24 24.02 24.63
CA THR A 485 -48.20 24.95 24.15
C THR A 485 -46.84 24.63 24.79
N PRO A 486 -45.82 24.25 24.00
CA PRO A 486 -44.51 23.90 24.52
C PRO A 486 -43.74 25.10 25.09
N VAL A 487 -42.92 24.86 26.11
CA VAL A 487 -41.93 25.80 26.65
C VAL A 487 -40.54 25.48 26.10
N GLU A 488 -39.82 26.47 25.58
CA GLU A 488 -38.50 26.23 25.00
C GLU A 488 -37.45 25.85 26.07
N ILE A 489 -36.65 24.82 25.76
CA ILE A 489 -35.47 24.40 26.52
C ILE A 489 -34.23 24.51 25.64
N PHE A 490 -33.09 24.83 26.26
CA PHE A 490 -31.85 25.08 25.53
C PHE A 490 -30.86 23.92 25.61
N SER A 491 -30.48 23.49 26.81
CA SER A 491 -29.39 22.53 27.00
C SER A 491 -29.69 21.40 27.96
N THR A 492 -30.62 21.57 28.91
CA THR A 492 -30.92 20.59 29.95
C THR A 492 -32.39 20.23 29.99
N LEU A 493 -32.69 18.96 30.26
CA LEU A 493 -34.05 18.52 30.53
C LEU A 493 -34.54 19.07 31.87
N PRO A 494 -35.81 19.49 31.96
CA PRO A 494 -36.45 19.87 33.22
C PRO A 494 -36.74 18.64 34.08
N ILE A 495 -37.01 18.84 35.37
CA ILE A 495 -37.49 17.79 36.30
C ILE A 495 -38.92 18.05 36.77
N THR A 496 -39.68 18.81 35.98
CA THR A 496 -41.06 19.22 36.27
C THR A 496 -42.00 18.74 35.17
N ASP A 497 -43.25 18.54 35.53
CA ASP A 497 -44.34 18.28 34.60
C ASP A 497 -44.43 19.37 33.52
N GLY A 498 -44.67 18.99 32.25
CA GLY A 498 -44.87 19.97 31.19
C GLY A 498 -44.66 19.47 29.76
N VAL A 499 -44.93 20.36 28.82
CA VAL A 499 -44.60 20.20 27.39
C VAL A 499 -43.47 21.16 27.06
N TYR A 500 -42.40 20.65 26.45
CA TYR A 500 -41.18 21.38 26.16
C TYR A 500 -40.80 21.27 24.69
N ILE A 501 -40.05 22.23 24.17
CA ILE A 501 -39.49 22.20 22.83
C ILE A 501 -38.01 22.53 22.84
N LYS A 502 -37.23 21.76 22.08
CA LYS A 502 -35.83 22.04 21.78
C LYS A 502 -35.72 22.30 20.28
N ASN A 503 -35.38 23.54 19.92
CA ASN A 503 -35.08 23.90 18.54
C ASN A 503 -33.65 23.47 18.19
N GLY A 504 -33.50 22.71 17.10
CA GLY A 504 -32.26 22.07 16.69
C GLY A 504 -31.99 20.74 17.40
N ASP A 505 -30.84 20.15 17.09
CA ASP A 505 -30.43 18.85 17.61
C ASP A 505 -30.31 18.85 19.15
N PHE A 506 -30.61 17.71 19.74
CA PHE A 506 -30.53 17.48 21.18
C PHE A 506 -29.76 16.21 21.52
N THR A 507 -28.79 16.32 22.41
CA THR A 507 -28.01 15.17 22.87
C THR A 507 -28.31 14.90 24.34
N ILE A 508 -28.77 13.69 24.65
CA ILE A 508 -28.86 13.14 25.99
C ILE A 508 -27.46 12.71 26.43
N SER A 509 -26.89 13.46 27.38
CA SER A 509 -25.52 13.34 27.87
C SER A 509 -25.48 13.57 29.38
N THR A 510 -24.29 13.53 29.97
CA THR A 510 -24.09 13.90 31.38
C THR A 510 -24.44 15.34 31.71
N THR A 511 -24.42 16.25 30.72
CA THR A 511 -24.70 17.67 30.93
C THR A 511 -26.15 18.04 30.68
N SER A 512 -26.85 17.33 29.79
CA SER A 512 -28.25 17.61 29.48
C SER A 512 -29.24 16.88 30.39
N LEU A 513 -28.81 15.81 31.06
CA LEU A 513 -29.58 15.13 32.11
C LEU A 513 -29.25 15.69 33.49
N PRO A 514 -30.23 16.28 34.22
CA PRO A 514 -30.05 16.61 35.63
C PRO A 514 -29.64 15.38 36.46
N LYS A 515 -28.82 15.60 37.50
CA LYS A 515 -28.30 14.53 38.37
C LYS A 515 -29.42 13.66 38.96
N ASP A 516 -30.52 14.28 39.35
CA ASP A 516 -31.65 13.62 40.01
C ASP A 516 -32.78 13.24 39.03
N TYR A 517 -32.52 13.29 37.72
CA TYR A 517 -33.55 13.01 36.70
C TYR A 517 -34.15 11.60 36.86
N GLY A 518 -33.30 10.59 37.10
CA GLY A 518 -33.76 9.20 37.27
C GLY A 518 -34.49 8.90 38.57
N THR A 519 -34.45 9.81 39.56
CA THR A 519 -35.13 9.65 40.86
C THR A 519 -36.29 10.62 41.04
N SER A 520 -36.38 11.66 40.20
CA SER A 520 -37.45 12.66 40.22
C SER A 520 -38.75 12.11 39.63
N THR A 521 -39.88 12.63 40.10
CA THR A 521 -41.22 12.31 39.57
C THR A 521 -41.72 13.42 38.66
N PHE A 522 -41.93 13.13 37.37
CA PHE A 522 -42.43 14.10 36.39
C PHE A 522 -43.14 13.42 35.20
N LYS A 523 -43.92 14.20 34.46
CA LYS A 523 -44.61 13.84 33.22
C LYS A 523 -44.29 14.85 32.13
N GLN A 524 -43.55 14.43 31.11
CA GLN A 524 -43.00 15.34 30.11
C GLN A 524 -43.27 14.89 28.68
N ILE A 525 -43.54 15.87 27.82
CA ILE A 525 -43.43 15.72 26.36
C ILE A 525 -42.37 16.69 25.90
N VAL A 526 -41.38 16.21 25.17
CA VAL A 526 -40.26 17.01 24.66
C VAL A 526 -40.23 16.92 23.15
N PHE A 527 -40.59 18.01 22.50
CA PHE A 527 -40.48 18.16 21.05
C PHE A 527 -39.03 18.52 20.68
N VAL A 528 -38.40 17.74 19.81
CA VAL A 528 -37.06 18.03 19.27
C VAL A 528 -37.22 18.35 17.79
N ASN A 529 -37.05 19.62 17.43
CA ASN A 529 -37.06 20.09 16.05
C ASN A 529 -35.65 19.93 15.44
N GLY A 530 -35.24 18.68 15.24
CA GLY A 530 -33.90 18.26 14.87
C GLY A 530 -33.69 16.76 15.15
N ASN A 531 -32.43 16.35 15.25
CA ASN A 531 -32.06 14.98 15.62
C ASN A 531 -31.95 14.83 17.15
N LEU A 532 -32.29 13.64 17.66
CA LEU A 532 -32.10 13.26 19.06
C LEU A 532 -30.99 12.22 19.18
N ARG A 533 -29.91 12.55 19.89
CA ARG A 533 -28.80 11.63 20.14
C ARG A 533 -28.74 11.18 21.60
N PHE A 534 -28.45 9.91 21.83
CA PHE A 534 -28.15 9.37 23.15
C PHE A 534 -26.66 9.01 23.25
N ASP A 535 -25.91 9.86 23.95
CA ASP A 535 -24.54 9.57 24.39
C ASP A 535 -24.52 8.91 25.78
N LYS A 536 -25.65 8.95 26.49
CA LYS A 536 -25.84 8.38 27.82
C LYS A 536 -27.22 7.72 27.95
N GLU A 537 -27.29 6.73 28.82
CA GLU A 537 -28.54 6.09 29.25
C GLU A 537 -29.51 7.10 29.89
N ILE A 538 -30.80 6.88 29.64
CA ILE A 538 -31.89 7.58 30.32
C ILE A 538 -32.70 6.55 31.11
N VAL A 539 -32.79 6.75 32.42
CA VAL A 539 -33.56 5.90 33.33
C VAL A 539 -34.55 6.79 34.06
N LEU A 540 -35.76 6.29 34.32
CA LEU A 540 -36.84 7.03 34.98
C LEU A 540 -37.26 6.35 36.28
N ALA A 541 -37.76 7.16 37.22
CA ALA A 541 -38.50 6.64 38.37
C ALA A 541 -39.79 5.94 37.88
N PRO A 542 -40.32 4.92 38.61
CA PRO A 542 -41.48 4.13 38.15
C PRO A 542 -42.74 4.95 37.82
N SER A 543 -42.94 6.09 38.48
CA SER A 543 -44.09 6.99 38.28
C SER A 543 -43.81 8.15 37.31
N SER A 544 -42.64 8.17 36.68
CA SER A 544 -42.24 9.19 35.71
C SER A 544 -42.47 8.74 34.28
N ALA A 545 -42.70 9.69 33.39
CA ALA A 545 -42.82 9.48 31.96
C ALA A 545 -42.22 10.65 31.19
N VAL A 546 -41.42 10.35 30.17
CA VAL A 546 -41.02 11.31 29.14
C VAL A 546 -41.28 10.71 27.76
N LEU A 547 -41.92 11.48 26.90
CA LEU A 547 -42.07 11.21 25.46
C LEU A 547 -41.25 12.22 24.69
N PHE A 548 -40.31 11.75 23.88
CA PHE A 548 -39.65 12.56 22.87
C PHE A 548 -40.42 12.47 21.56
N VAL A 549 -40.74 13.62 20.97
CA VAL A 549 -41.32 13.71 19.62
C VAL A 549 -40.30 14.43 18.75
N VAL A 550 -39.73 13.74 17.77
CA VAL A 550 -38.51 14.12 17.07
C VAL A 550 -38.83 14.30 15.58
N SER A 551 -38.53 15.47 15.02
CA SER A 551 -38.77 15.73 13.59
C SER A 551 -37.72 15.08 12.67
N GLY A 552 -36.56 14.70 13.22
CA GLY A 552 -35.44 14.08 12.51
C GLY A 552 -35.12 12.66 13.00
N ASN A 553 -33.84 12.31 12.93
CA ASN A 553 -33.34 10.99 13.29
C ASN A 553 -33.15 10.82 14.80
N VAL A 554 -33.12 9.56 15.23
CA VAL A 554 -32.72 9.16 16.58
C VAL A 554 -31.44 8.34 16.50
N GLU A 555 -30.41 8.73 17.23
CA GLU A 555 -29.08 8.11 17.18
C GLU A 555 -28.67 7.62 18.56
N ILE A 556 -28.54 6.31 18.75
CA ILE A 556 -28.10 5.72 20.02
C ILE A 556 -26.66 5.24 19.89
N ARG A 557 -25.75 5.76 20.73
CA ARG A 557 -24.35 5.35 20.78
C ARG A 557 -24.21 3.88 21.21
N LYS A 558 -23.22 3.16 20.67
CA LYS A 558 -22.97 1.73 20.97
C LYS A 558 -22.76 1.43 22.46
N THR A 559 -22.25 2.40 23.22
CA THR A 559 -21.99 2.29 24.66
C THR A 559 -23.23 2.42 25.55
N VAL A 560 -24.35 2.91 25.02
CA VAL A 560 -25.61 3.03 25.78
C VAL A 560 -26.24 1.64 25.87
N SER A 561 -26.57 1.15 27.07
CA SER A 561 -27.18 -0.18 27.24
C SER A 561 -28.65 -0.14 27.64
N GLU A 562 -29.16 1.03 28.05
CA GLU A 562 -30.55 1.19 28.46
C GLU A 562 -31.14 2.57 28.07
N ILE A 563 -32.36 2.54 27.56
CA ILE A 563 -33.20 3.70 27.28
C ILE A 563 -34.59 3.43 27.87
N ASN A 564 -34.96 4.19 28.90
CA ASN A 564 -36.30 4.18 29.48
C ASN A 564 -37.03 5.48 29.16
N CYS A 565 -37.72 5.51 28.03
CA CYS A 565 -38.60 6.61 27.63
C CYS A 565 -39.50 6.16 26.46
N ALA A 566 -40.46 7.01 26.09
CA ALA A 566 -41.15 6.89 24.81
C ALA A 566 -40.49 7.82 23.77
N ILE A 567 -40.44 7.38 22.51
CA ILE A 567 -39.87 8.11 21.39
C ILE A 567 -40.79 7.95 20.18
N HIS A 568 -41.15 9.08 19.57
CA HIS A 568 -41.74 9.15 18.24
C HIS A 568 -40.80 9.95 17.35
N ALA A 569 -40.34 9.38 16.24
CA ALA A 569 -39.49 10.05 15.28
C ALA A 569 -40.10 10.03 13.87
N ASP A 570 -40.08 11.17 13.19
CA ASP A 570 -40.41 11.22 11.76
C ASP A 570 -39.23 10.69 10.90
N GLY A 571 -38.03 10.58 11.48
CA GLY A 571 -36.83 10.08 10.81
C GLY A 571 -36.47 8.62 11.12
N THR A 572 -35.20 8.27 10.88
CA THR A 572 -34.66 6.93 11.11
C THR A 572 -34.13 6.79 12.54
N PHE A 573 -34.41 5.64 13.16
CA PHE A 573 -33.91 5.23 14.47
C PHE A 573 -32.72 4.29 14.32
N TYR A 574 -31.55 4.74 14.75
CA TYR A 574 -30.28 4.01 14.67
C TYR A 574 -29.85 3.50 16.05
N THR A 575 -29.55 2.21 16.16
CA THR A 575 -28.83 1.67 17.31
C THR A 575 -27.36 1.44 16.96
N ALA A 576 -26.48 1.86 17.86
CA ALA A 576 -25.03 1.73 17.69
C ALA A 576 -24.52 2.38 16.39
N TYR A 577 -24.96 3.62 16.13
CA TYR A 577 -24.62 4.35 14.90
C TYR A 577 -23.11 4.60 14.72
N ASP A 578 -22.33 4.54 15.80
CA ASP A 578 -20.87 4.71 15.87
C ASP A 578 -20.10 3.38 15.97
N THR A 579 -20.75 2.26 15.65
CA THR A 579 -20.12 0.94 15.51
C THR A 579 -19.26 0.87 14.25
N THR A 580 -18.06 0.31 14.40
CA THR A 580 -17.19 -0.07 13.27
C THR A 580 -17.18 -1.58 13.08
N GLU A 581 -16.86 -2.04 11.85
CA GLU A 581 -16.74 -3.47 11.59
C GLU A 581 -15.64 -4.08 12.48
N GLY A 582 -15.94 -5.21 13.13
CA GLY A 582 -15.04 -5.82 14.10
C GLY A 582 -15.28 -5.37 15.55
N ASP A 583 -16.17 -4.42 15.81
CA ASP A 583 -16.57 -4.09 17.18
C ASP A 583 -17.48 -5.17 17.79
N GLN A 584 -17.32 -5.39 19.10
CA GLN A 584 -18.32 -6.05 19.94
C GLN A 584 -19.14 -4.98 20.68
N THR A 585 -20.46 -5.16 20.66
CA THR A 585 -21.44 -4.34 21.40
C THR A 585 -22.27 -5.25 22.30
N GLY A 586 -22.90 -4.70 23.33
CA GLY A 586 -23.87 -5.44 24.17
C GLY A 586 -25.31 -5.23 23.73
N THR A 587 -26.25 -5.96 24.34
CA THR A 587 -27.69 -5.74 24.19
C THR A 587 -28.10 -4.33 24.61
N LEU A 588 -28.97 -3.68 23.84
CA LEU A 588 -29.66 -2.45 24.22
C LEU A 588 -31.08 -2.75 24.72
N ARG A 589 -31.39 -2.29 25.92
CA ARG A 589 -32.72 -2.41 26.54
C ARG A 589 -33.54 -1.15 26.27
N LEU A 590 -34.63 -1.28 25.54
CA LEU A 590 -35.52 -0.22 25.12
C LEU A 590 -36.86 -0.37 25.84
N ARG A 591 -37.06 0.41 26.91
CA ARG A 591 -38.24 0.31 27.78
C ARG A 591 -39.18 1.48 27.55
N GLY A 592 -40.26 1.26 26.81
CA GLY A 592 -41.29 2.26 26.52
C GLY A 592 -42.03 2.03 25.23
N VAL A 593 -42.25 3.11 24.46
CA VAL A 593 -42.97 3.10 23.19
C VAL A 593 -42.11 3.76 22.15
N PHE A 594 -41.83 3.07 21.04
CA PHE A 594 -40.91 3.54 20.01
C PHE A 594 -41.60 3.52 18.65
N VAL A 595 -41.65 4.68 18.00
CA VAL A 595 -42.21 4.87 16.66
C VAL A 595 -41.17 5.61 15.82
N ALA A 596 -40.90 5.12 14.62
CA ALA A 596 -39.98 5.75 13.67
C ALA A 596 -40.43 5.43 12.24
N ASP A 597 -40.03 6.24 11.26
CA ASP A 597 -40.24 5.91 9.83
C ASP A 597 -39.45 4.64 9.45
N LYS A 598 -38.25 4.49 10.01
CA LYS A 598 -37.39 3.34 9.80
C LYS A 598 -36.56 3.02 11.04
N PHE A 599 -36.39 1.73 11.34
CA PHE A 599 -35.42 1.25 12.32
C PHE A 599 -34.21 0.62 11.60
N ILE A 600 -33.00 0.97 12.05
CA ILE A 600 -31.74 0.35 11.60
C ILE A 600 -30.98 -0.10 12.84
N PHE A 601 -30.85 -1.41 13.00
CA PHE A 601 -30.15 -2.02 14.12
C PHE A 601 -28.72 -2.40 13.72
N GLN A 602 -27.72 -1.76 14.33
CA GLN A 602 -26.30 -1.93 13.95
C GLN A 602 -25.46 -2.55 15.06
N ARG A 603 -26.09 -3.12 16.08
CA ARG A 603 -25.39 -3.84 17.15
C ARG A 603 -24.87 -5.18 16.65
N THR A 604 -23.68 -5.52 17.12
CA THR A 604 -22.95 -6.76 16.83
C THR A 604 -22.55 -7.38 18.15
N LEU A 605 -22.99 -8.61 18.42
CA LEU A 605 -22.80 -9.26 19.72
C LEU A 605 -21.47 -10.06 19.82
N GLN A 606 -20.76 -10.27 18.69
CA GLN A 606 -19.47 -10.98 18.58
C GLN A 606 -19.20 -12.07 19.63
N GLY A 607 -20.13 -13.00 19.84
CA GLY A 607 -19.91 -14.14 20.73
C GLY A 607 -20.28 -13.94 22.21
N THR A 608 -20.99 -12.87 22.61
CA THR A 608 -22.06 -13.12 23.62
C THR A 608 -23.08 -14.00 22.92
N ASP A 609 -23.56 -15.08 23.56
CA ASP A 609 -24.45 -16.08 22.96
C ASP A 609 -25.67 -15.40 22.31
N ASN A 610 -25.54 -15.02 21.03
CA ASN A 610 -26.59 -14.50 20.13
C ASN A 610 -27.71 -15.54 19.91
N VAL A 611 -27.63 -16.65 20.65
CA VAL A 611 -28.60 -17.70 20.85
C VAL A 611 -29.71 -17.21 21.80
N GLU A 612 -29.34 -16.69 22.97
CA GLU A 612 -30.27 -16.27 24.03
C GLU A 612 -30.36 -14.74 24.22
N ASP A 613 -29.29 -14.02 23.91
CA ASP A 613 -29.23 -12.56 24.08
C ASP A 613 -29.59 -11.82 22.77
N PRO A 614 -30.62 -10.95 22.77
CA PRO A 614 -30.96 -10.13 21.62
C PRO A 614 -30.02 -8.93 21.48
N SER A 615 -29.93 -8.37 20.29
CA SER A 615 -29.24 -7.08 20.07
C SER A 615 -30.04 -5.91 20.64
N GLU A 616 -31.35 -5.94 20.45
CA GLU A 616 -32.32 -4.98 20.98
C GLU A 616 -33.42 -5.73 21.74
N ASP A 617 -33.58 -5.40 23.04
CA ASP A 617 -34.62 -5.93 23.91
C ASP A 617 -35.65 -4.83 24.20
N PHE A 618 -36.77 -4.87 23.50
CA PHE A 618 -37.87 -3.94 23.67
C PHE A 618 -38.85 -4.44 24.74
N THR A 619 -39.14 -3.59 25.71
CA THR A 619 -40.20 -3.81 26.69
C THR A 619 -41.25 -2.72 26.55
N TYR A 620 -42.44 -3.11 26.11
CA TYR A 620 -43.60 -2.24 26.09
C TYR A 620 -44.01 -1.86 27.52
N GLU A 621 -44.09 -0.56 27.80
CA GLU A 621 -44.60 -0.05 29.06
C GLU A 621 -45.85 0.83 28.81
N PRO A 622 -47.07 0.38 29.12
CA PRO A 622 -48.30 1.15 28.84
C PRO A 622 -48.41 2.44 29.68
N LYS A 623 -47.53 2.63 30.68
CA LYS A 623 -47.53 3.81 31.56
C LYS A 623 -47.40 5.13 30.80
N TYR A 624 -46.68 5.17 29.68
CA TYR A 624 -46.47 6.41 28.92
C TYR A 624 -47.77 6.98 28.35
N GLY A 625 -48.63 6.14 27.76
CA GLY A 625 -49.95 6.57 27.28
C GLY A 625 -50.86 7.05 28.43
N ASN A 626 -50.84 6.33 29.56
CA ASN A 626 -51.67 6.67 30.72
C ASN A 626 -51.23 7.96 31.42
N LEU A 627 -49.93 8.18 31.60
CA LEU A 627 -49.37 9.30 32.34
C LEU A 627 -49.32 10.59 31.50
N LEU A 628 -49.22 10.49 30.18
CA LEU A 628 -49.06 11.65 29.30
C LEU A 628 -50.36 12.11 28.62
N ARG A 629 -51.47 11.36 28.75
CA ARG A 629 -52.76 11.69 28.13
C ARG A 629 -53.24 13.13 28.36
N GLU A 630 -52.92 13.71 29.52
CA GLU A 630 -53.38 15.06 29.90
C GLU A 630 -52.63 16.17 29.13
N TYR A 631 -51.57 15.81 28.42
CA TYR A 631 -50.71 16.71 27.64
C TYR A 631 -50.92 16.58 26.12
N VAL A 632 -51.66 15.57 25.65
CA VAL A 632 -51.98 15.32 24.22
C VAL A 632 -53.50 15.14 24.05
N GLY A 633 -54.21 16.18 23.59
CA GLY A 633 -55.61 16.11 23.15
C GLY A 633 -56.68 15.58 24.14
N ILE A 634 -57.95 15.62 23.72
CA ILE A 634 -59.16 15.34 24.55
C ILE A 634 -59.64 13.87 24.51
N ASN A 635 -58.91 12.96 23.84
CA ASN A 635 -59.39 11.59 23.65
C ASN A 635 -59.04 10.70 24.84
N ALA A 636 -60.07 10.32 25.60
CA ALA A 636 -59.96 9.36 26.69
C ALA A 636 -59.71 7.95 26.14
N VAL A 637 -58.64 7.30 26.59
CA VAL A 637 -58.45 5.85 26.42
C VAL A 637 -59.27 5.15 27.50
N ARG A 638 -60.34 4.46 27.12
CA ARG A 638 -61.11 3.59 28.01
C ARG A 638 -60.65 2.15 27.81
N TRP A 639 -59.95 1.60 28.80
CA TRP A 639 -59.74 0.16 28.89
C TRP A 639 -61.07 -0.49 29.28
N LEU A 640 -61.65 -1.26 28.36
CA LEU A 640 -62.76 -2.16 28.67
C LEU A 640 -62.14 -3.49 29.12
N SER A 641 -62.27 -3.85 30.40
CA SER A 641 -61.99 -5.23 30.78
C SER A 641 -63.07 -6.10 30.14
N THR A 642 -62.68 -7.00 29.27
CA THR A 642 -63.53 -8.14 28.92
C THR A 642 -63.18 -9.26 29.90
N GLU A 643 -64.18 -9.71 30.66
CA GLU A 643 -64.09 -10.94 31.48
C GLU A 643 -63.70 -12.15 30.63
#